data_AF-A0A5J5DY05-F1
#
_entry.id   AF-A0A5J5DY05-F1
#
_cell.length_a   1.000
_cell.length_b   1.000
_cell.length_c   1.000
_cell.angle_alpha   90.00
_cell.angle_beta   90.00
_cell.angle_gamma   90.00
#
_symmetry.space_group_name_H-M   'P 1'
#
loop_
_entity.id
_entity.type
_entity.pdbx_description
1 polymer ?
#
loop_
_entity_poly.entity_id
_entity_poly.type
_entity_poly.pdbx_seq_one_letter_code
_entity_poly.pdbx_strand_id
1 'polypeptide(L)'
;MLSENEFLQGDCAILLKPLPRLEPLPPYPGMLRKLCTLLSGVSCTTDAFDNDWLIISPDGRRITVPKTDAGFPVCSPGAALAMAELRVTMGGGPLAFAIQEGTGRLWHRRVENGKTMFHPIASIEAEFGIPLSDHLSGIDEFVRRAVERVPGARLVLGVKFANQGFARTYCGGGSRSRTTIVNPDDPRFSMIWSLDLSHISYCNERVKRFQHMAHLIVDEKTTAEVLARSIAAPVCQPYMHGAAFFTGPGGNGKGLTIQAIAALYKGLASPFNLASLLGVARSSSTTNDQASVGLLTGLLAYDSDAVNPGQGLVENLKKATAGETLSMRLLKQNVSSNTVTAFMIMATNRSSTLPSTPEWKRRIWNVPFRSDTTEETVLRWAEYLGDGTNPDDGVIDALMAGAVSFAYGHPDPVVVNRLTEGLTLYGQTVRDLLMSCAPLGADGLPDRPRVPVSCSVLKDLRVGEKERADQLSLMGLTTASKRDVHGDGRTRQVICIKDARRFEPFADEWRKQDAANRREQIIEDETKAELVGKARGLLLDAKPLMGLDTTAQIRTVQSIPEMDGWILTPNENQWDGKDEKGIRAHWQDDEAICNSLRSYDPAGVPDKYGFSAGLGLIIIDCDAPKDKKSYPEHGVDTLAKLGITLDDLRTLAFRSMHGVHLVYRMPADWIGRVKASTHVHGTNVDLRPGHKSYVVGPGSHWVSRKGTQCNYPGIIMLPPETLIDSADESSQKERRIPLLPASIAEWIASDPKCLEKPSIPEAPRPAPVNHDDGKRNDGWHVDIPPMGPGATHDAARDTAMKIAGIAAKYNWSDARRDAEMDRLRAAVPASHDPQDTERVISSAIRKASGR
;
A
#
# COMPACT_ATOMS: atom_id res chain seq x y z
N MET A 1 -14.98 -38.60 32.42
CA MET A 1 -16.28 -39.30 32.51
C MET A 1 -17.34 -38.29 32.15
N LEU A 2 -17.77 -38.31 30.89
CA LEU A 2 -18.82 -37.45 30.33
C LEU A 2 -19.93 -38.39 29.85
N SER A 3 -21.17 -38.09 30.21
CA SER A 3 -22.35 -38.91 29.97
C SER A 3 -22.69 -39.02 28.49
N GLU A 4 -22.92 -40.24 28.01
CA GLU A 4 -23.19 -40.65 26.62
C GLU A 4 -24.55 -40.21 26.04
N ASN A 5 -25.21 -39.15 26.56
CA ASN A 5 -26.60 -38.82 26.19
C ASN A 5 -26.83 -37.45 25.52
N GLU A 6 -25.80 -36.74 25.06
CA GLU A 6 -25.97 -35.39 24.47
C GLU A 6 -25.73 -35.29 22.95
N PHE A 7 -25.76 -36.38 22.18
CA PHE A 7 -25.46 -36.34 20.73
C PHE A 7 -26.63 -36.51 19.76
N LEU A 8 -27.90 -36.53 20.22
CA LEU A 8 -29.04 -36.71 19.32
C LEU A 8 -30.25 -35.85 19.75
N GLN A 9 -30.22 -34.56 19.40
CA GLN A 9 -31.45 -33.78 19.27
C GLN A 9 -31.43 -33.02 17.94
N GLY A 10 -32.04 -33.65 16.94
CA GLY A 10 -32.55 -33.01 15.73
C GLY A 10 -33.88 -33.65 15.40
N ASP A 11 -34.85 -32.85 14.96
CA ASP A 11 -36.27 -33.15 14.71
C ASP A 11 -36.55 -34.25 13.66
N CYS A 12 -35.95 -35.44 13.77
CA CYS A 12 -36.30 -36.59 12.94
C CYS A 12 -37.33 -37.46 13.67
N ALA A 13 -38.55 -37.51 13.11
CA ALA A 13 -39.57 -38.44 13.57
C ALA A 13 -39.05 -39.90 13.48
N ILE A 14 -39.16 -40.65 14.57
CA ILE A 14 -38.71 -42.05 14.64
C ILE A 14 -39.50 -42.88 13.62
N LEU A 15 -38.79 -43.63 12.77
CA LEU A 15 -39.37 -44.46 11.73
C LEU A 15 -39.27 -45.96 12.08
N LEU A 16 -40.36 -46.54 12.58
CA LEU A 16 -40.46 -47.97 12.93
C LEU A 16 -40.86 -48.86 11.73
N LYS A 17 -40.37 -48.54 10.53
CA LYS A 17 -40.61 -49.35 9.32
C LYS A 17 -39.45 -50.31 9.07
N PRO A 18 -39.71 -51.59 8.74
CA PRO A 18 -38.66 -52.54 8.43
C PRO A 18 -37.83 -52.10 7.22
N LEU A 19 -36.59 -52.57 7.14
CA LEU A 19 -35.77 -52.40 5.95
C LEU A 19 -36.42 -53.09 4.75
N PRO A 20 -36.31 -52.53 3.52
CA PRO A 20 -36.87 -53.15 2.33
C PRO A 20 -36.40 -54.59 2.11
N ARG A 21 -37.14 -55.37 1.31
CA ARG A 21 -36.68 -56.70 0.92
C ARG A 21 -35.35 -56.61 0.18
N LEU A 22 -34.42 -57.50 0.51
CA LEU A 22 -33.10 -57.54 -0.11
C LEU A 22 -33.22 -58.09 -1.53
N GLU A 23 -32.71 -57.33 -2.50
CA GLU A 23 -32.39 -57.86 -3.82
C GLU A 23 -30.93 -58.32 -3.84
N PRO A 24 -30.62 -59.58 -4.18
CA PRO A 24 -29.24 -60.06 -4.19
C PRO A 24 -28.43 -59.39 -5.31
N LEU A 25 -27.20 -58.99 -4.98
CA LEU A 25 -26.22 -58.57 -5.97
C LEU A 25 -25.66 -59.78 -6.74
N PRO A 26 -25.60 -59.73 -8.08
CA PRO A 26 -24.92 -60.71 -8.90
C PRO A 26 -23.45 -60.78 -8.53
N PRO A 27 -22.84 -61.99 -8.58
CA PRO A 27 -21.43 -62.15 -8.32
C PRO A 27 -20.58 -61.35 -9.32
N TYR A 28 -19.55 -60.67 -8.84
CA TYR A 28 -18.53 -60.00 -9.64
C TYR A 28 -17.12 -60.31 -9.11
N PRO A 29 -16.05 -60.18 -9.94
CA PRO A 29 -14.69 -60.45 -9.50
C PRO A 29 -14.29 -59.60 -8.29
N GLY A 30 -13.82 -60.25 -7.21
CA GLY A 30 -13.43 -59.58 -5.97
C GLY A 30 -14.57 -59.32 -4.97
N MET A 31 -15.81 -59.75 -5.27
CA MET A 31 -16.94 -59.65 -4.34
C MET A 31 -16.73 -60.54 -3.10
N LEU A 32 -16.73 -59.94 -1.91
CA LEU A 32 -16.55 -60.67 -0.65
C LEU A 32 -17.87 -61.17 -0.08
N ARG A 33 -17.94 -62.47 0.23
CA ARG A 33 -19.11 -63.09 0.88
C ARG A 33 -19.51 -62.38 2.19
N LYS A 34 -18.52 -61.89 2.95
CA LYS A 34 -18.73 -61.12 4.19
C LYS A 34 -19.65 -59.91 3.98
N LEU A 35 -19.49 -59.16 2.87
CA LEU A 35 -20.32 -57.99 2.57
C LEU A 35 -21.77 -58.38 2.24
N CYS A 36 -21.97 -59.48 1.53
CA CYS A 36 -23.32 -60.02 1.26
C CYS A 36 -24.03 -60.46 2.55
N THR A 37 -23.30 -61.13 3.45
CA THR A 37 -23.83 -61.55 4.75
C THR A 37 -24.20 -60.34 5.60
N LEU A 38 -23.36 -59.30 5.62
CA LEU A 38 -23.66 -58.06 6.36
C LEU A 38 -24.89 -57.34 5.80
N LEU A 39 -24.98 -57.19 4.48
CA LEU A 39 -26.15 -56.58 3.82
C LEU A 39 -27.46 -57.34 4.11
N SER A 40 -27.38 -58.67 4.23
CA SER A 40 -28.53 -59.52 4.58
C SER A 40 -28.87 -59.49 6.07
N GLY A 41 -27.84 -59.38 6.92
CA GLY A 41 -27.96 -59.48 8.37
C GLY A 41 -28.34 -58.18 9.06
N VAL A 42 -28.15 -57.01 8.42
CA VAL A 42 -28.56 -55.73 9.01
C VAL A 42 -30.08 -55.61 9.09
N SER A 43 -30.55 -55.10 10.22
CA SER A 43 -31.96 -54.89 10.53
C SER A 43 -32.18 -53.53 11.20
N CYS A 44 -33.45 -53.18 11.38
CA CYS A 44 -33.86 -52.04 12.18
C CYS A 44 -34.93 -52.46 13.18
N THR A 45 -35.00 -51.72 14.27
CA THR A 45 -36.03 -51.90 15.29
C THR A 45 -37.41 -51.54 14.73
N THR A 46 -38.38 -52.44 14.94
CA THR A 46 -39.80 -52.23 14.57
C THR A 46 -40.69 -51.93 15.77
N ASP A 47 -40.14 -51.91 16.98
CA ASP A 47 -40.84 -51.64 18.24
C ASP A 47 -40.23 -50.41 18.94
N ALA A 48 -41.07 -49.47 19.42
CA ALA A 48 -40.61 -48.29 20.12
C ALA A 48 -39.80 -48.60 21.39
N PHE A 49 -40.04 -49.77 22.01
CA PHE A 49 -39.47 -50.20 23.29
C PHE A 49 -38.26 -51.13 23.17
N ASP A 50 -37.91 -51.54 21.95
CA ASP A 50 -36.70 -52.32 21.70
C ASP A 50 -35.46 -51.43 21.86
N ASN A 51 -34.53 -51.86 22.72
CA ASN A 51 -33.31 -51.13 23.09
C ASN A 51 -32.04 -51.75 22.47
N ASP A 52 -32.16 -52.73 21.58
CA ASP A 52 -31.00 -53.40 20.96
C ASP A 52 -30.37 -52.58 19.80
N TRP A 53 -30.94 -51.44 19.44
CA TRP A 53 -30.40 -50.53 18.41
C TRP A 53 -29.25 -49.66 18.94
N LEU A 54 -28.33 -49.30 18.06
CA LEU A 54 -27.11 -48.54 18.44
C LEU A 54 -26.95 -47.20 17.69
N ILE A 55 -27.60 -47.03 16.53
CA ILE A 55 -27.50 -45.81 15.71
C ILE A 55 -28.85 -45.47 15.09
N ILE A 56 -29.11 -44.18 14.88
CA ILE A 56 -30.26 -43.68 14.11
C ILE A 56 -29.78 -43.22 12.73
N SER A 57 -30.41 -43.73 11.68
CA SER A 57 -30.18 -43.29 10.30
C SER A 57 -30.80 -41.91 10.03
N PRO A 58 -30.36 -41.17 8.98
CA PRO A 58 -30.88 -39.85 8.63
C PRO A 58 -32.37 -39.81 8.28
N ASP A 59 -33.03 -40.94 8.01
CA ASP A 59 -34.49 -41.01 7.82
C ASP A 59 -35.25 -41.51 9.07
N GLY A 60 -34.58 -41.55 10.22
CA GLY A 60 -35.20 -41.81 11.52
C GLY A 60 -35.31 -43.29 11.89
N ARG A 61 -34.79 -44.24 11.07
CA ARG A 61 -34.74 -45.66 11.47
C ARG A 61 -33.67 -45.93 12.50
N ARG A 62 -34.01 -46.69 13.54
CA ARG A 62 -33.10 -47.23 14.55
C ARG A 62 -32.44 -48.51 14.04
N ILE A 63 -31.14 -48.46 13.79
CA ILE A 63 -30.37 -49.55 13.17
C ILE A 63 -29.77 -50.47 14.24
N THR A 64 -29.92 -51.77 14.02
CA THR A 64 -29.40 -52.83 14.87
C THR A 64 -28.16 -53.46 14.22
N VAL A 65 -27.07 -53.57 14.99
CA VAL A 65 -25.83 -54.20 14.51
C VAL A 65 -26.00 -55.71 14.52
N PRO A 66 -25.66 -56.41 13.42
CA PRO A 66 -25.69 -57.88 13.39
C PRO A 66 -24.78 -58.48 14.47
N LYS A 67 -25.28 -59.47 15.20
CA LYS A 67 -24.54 -60.19 16.25
C LYS A 67 -24.26 -61.64 15.80
N THR A 68 -23.14 -62.20 16.23
CA THR A 68 -22.84 -63.64 16.12
C THR A 68 -23.78 -64.46 17.02
N ASP A 69 -23.80 -65.77 16.85
CA ASP A 69 -24.56 -66.68 17.74
C ASP A 69 -24.16 -66.55 19.22
N ALA A 70 -22.93 -66.10 19.49
CA ALA A 70 -22.41 -65.82 20.82
C ALA A 70 -22.73 -64.39 21.34
N GLY A 71 -23.50 -63.60 20.59
CA GLY A 71 -23.95 -62.25 20.98
C GLY A 71 -22.96 -61.11 20.67
N PHE A 72 -21.77 -61.40 20.14
CA PHE A 72 -20.78 -60.37 19.79
C PHE A 72 -21.12 -59.66 18.46
N PRO A 73 -20.91 -58.33 18.34
CA PRO A 73 -21.15 -57.59 17.10
C PRO A 73 -20.23 -58.08 15.98
N VAL A 74 -20.80 -58.27 14.78
CA VAL A 74 -20.11 -58.78 13.58
C VAL A 74 -19.36 -57.67 12.83
N CYS A 75 -19.78 -56.42 13.02
CA CYS A 75 -19.16 -55.23 12.43
C CYS A 75 -19.32 -54.02 13.36
N SER A 76 -18.61 -52.93 13.04
CA SER A 76 -18.83 -51.65 13.68
C SER A 76 -20.24 -51.10 13.42
N PRO A 77 -20.73 -50.22 14.29
CA PRO A 77 -21.99 -49.51 14.08
C PRO A 77 -22.03 -48.78 12.71
N GLY A 78 -20.95 -48.12 12.31
CA GLY A 78 -20.84 -47.43 11.02
C GLY A 78 -21.04 -48.34 9.81
N ALA A 79 -20.44 -49.54 9.83
CA ALA A 79 -20.62 -50.53 8.78
C ALA A 79 -22.06 -51.05 8.69
N ALA A 80 -22.74 -51.21 9.83
CA ALA A 80 -24.16 -51.58 9.85
C ALA A 80 -25.03 -50.47 9.25
N LEU A 81 -24.77 -49.20 9.59
CA LEU A 81 -25.49 -48.06 9.02
C LEU A 81 -25.32 -47.98 7.49
N ALA A 82 -24.09 -48.09 6.98
CA ALA A 82 -23.83 -48.07 5.55
C ALA A 82 -24.61 -49.17 4.79
N MET A 83 -24.68 -50.39 5.35
CA MET A 83 -25.42 -51.50 4.77
C MET A 83 -26.94 -51.30 4.86
N ALA A 84 -27.45 -50.73 5.96
CA ALA A 84 -28.86 -50.40 6.11
C ALA A 84 -29.31 -49.38 5.05
N GLU A 85 -28.54 -48.31 4.89
CA GLU A 85 -28.81 -47.27 3.90
C GLU A 85 -28.66 -47.76 2.45
N LEU A 86 -27.71 -48.66 2.20
CA LEU A 86 -27.59 -49.32 0.90
C LEU A 86 -28.86 -50.13 0.60
N ARG A 87 -29.36 -50.88 1.58
CA ARG A 87 -30.59 -51.67 1.45
C ARG A 87 -31.83 -50.80 1.25
N VAL A 88 -31.89 -49.63 1.90
CA VAL A 88 -32.94 -48.63 1.65
C VAL A 88 -32.87 -48.11 0.22
N THR A 89 -31.66 -47.76 -0.24
CA THR A 89 -31.42 -47.26 -1.60
C THR A 89 -31.81 -48.31 -2.65
N MET A 90 -31.45 -49.58 -2.44
CA MET A 90 -31.78 -50.67 -3.35
C MET A 90 -33.27 -51.01 -3.38
N GLY A 91 -33.96 -50.89 -2.26
CA GLY A 91 -35.35 -51.32 -2.10
C GLY A 91 -36.41 -50.28 -2.49
N GLY A 92 -36.04 -49.24 -3.23
CA GLY A 92 -36.97 -48.19 -3.67
C GLY A 92 -37.40 -47.21 -2.58
N GLY A 93 -36.67 -47.17 -1.45
CA GLY A 93 -36.84 -46.13 -0.42
C GLY A 93 -36.19 -44.80 -0.83
N PRO A 94 -36.25 -43.77 0.05
CA PRO A 94 -35.53 -42.53 -0.17
C PRO A 94 -34.04 -42.79 -0.38
N LEU A 95 -33.50 -42.39 -1.53
CA LEU A 95 -32.11 -42.67 -1.92
C LEU A 95 -31.14 -42.12 -0.87
N ALA A 96 -30.29 -42.98 -0.31
CA ALA A 96 -29.18 -42.56 0.56
C ALA A 96 -27.89 -42.40 -0.26
N PHE A 97 -27.71 -43.22 -1.29
CA PHE A 97 -26.56 -43.14 -2.19
C PHE A 97 -26.99 -42.78 -3.62
N ALA A 98 -26.11 -42.03 -4.29
CA ALA A 98 -26.21 -41.75 -5.71
C ALA A 98 -24.83 -41.87 -6.37
N ILE A 99 -24.83 -42.11 -7.68
CA ILE A 99 -23.62 -42.15 -8.50
C ILE A 99 -23.60 -40.98 -9.46
N GLN A 100 -22.48 -40.26 -9.46
CA GLN A 100 -22.25 -39.16 -10.38
C GLN A 100 -22.15 -39.66 -11.82
N GLU A 101 -22.90 -39.04 -12.73
CA GLU A 101 -22.76 -39.30 -14.16
C GLU A 101 -21.35 -38.99 -14.67
N GLY A 102 -20.82 -39.88 -15.51
CA GLY A 102 -19.54 -39.71 -16.20
C GLY A 102 -18.29 -40.13 -15.40
N THR A 103 -18.26 -39.92 -14.08
CA THR A 103 -17.11 -40.27 -13.24
C THR A 103 -17.30 -41.54 -12.41
N GLY A 104 -18.55 -41.92 -12.11
CA GLY A 104 -18.84 -43.06 -11.23
C GLY A 104 -18.59 -42.77 -9.75
N ARG A 105 -18.31 -41.52 -9.38
CA ARG A 105 -18.07 -41.12 -7.99
C ARG A 105 -19.32 -41.34 -7.13
N LEU A 106 -19.14 -41.90 -5.94
CA LEU A 106 -20.22 -42.08 -4.95
C LEU A 106 -20.52 -40.77 -4.23
N TRP A 107 -21.81 -40.55 -3.99
CA TRP A 107 -22.36 -39.43 -3.25
C TRP A 107 -23.32 -39.94 -2.19
N HIS A 108 -23.29 -39.31 -1.01
CA HIS A 108 -24.10 -39.67 0.14
C HIS A 108 -25.10 -38.56 0.47
N ARG A 109 -26.32 -38.95 0.86
CA ARG A 109 -27.38 -38.04 1.24
C ARG A 109 -27.12 -37.47 2.63
N ARG A 110 -27.27 -36.16 2.76
CA ARG A 110 -27.29 -35.44 4.03
C ARG A 110 -28.56 -34.63 4.14
N VAL A 111 -29.09 -34.52 5.36
CA VAL A 111 -30.25 -33.67 5.68
C VAL A 111 -29.78 -32.59 6.65
N GLU A 112 -29.81 -31.33 6.22
CA GLU A 112 -29.46 -30.16 7.04
C GLU A 112 -30.63 -29.17 7.04
N ASN A 113 -31.12 -28.81 8.23
CA ASN A 113 -32.26 -27.88 8.41
C ASN A 113 -33.49 -28.24 7.54
N GLY A 114 -33.82 -29.53 7.46
CA GLY A 114 -34.95 -30.04 6.66
C GLY A 114 -34.72 -30.06 5.14
N LYS A 115 -33.57 -29.60 4.64
CA LYS A 115 -33.20 -29.69 3.22
C LYS A 115 -32.32 -30.91 2.98
N THR A 116 -32.68 -31.67 1.95
CA THR A 116 -31.90 -32.83 1.50
C THR A 116 -30.87 -32.38 0.47
N MET A 117 -29.63 -32.82 0.64
CA MET A 117 -28.53 -32.59 -0.29
C MET A 117 -27.71 -33.87 -0.45
N PHE A 118 -26.97 -33.97 -1.54
CA PHE A 118 -25.99 -35.04 -1.75
C PHE A 118 -24.62 -34.42 -1.77
N HIS A 119 -23.65 -35.02 -1.08
CA HIS A 119 -22.24 -34.59 -1.11
C HIS A 119 -21.33 -35.73 -1.59
N PRO A 120 -20.19 -35.40 -2.23
CA PRO A 120 -19.24 -36.42 -2.63
C PRO A 120 -18.59 -37.04 -1.40
N ILE A 121 -18.34 -38.35 -1.46
CA ILE A 121 -17.58 -39.05 -0.42
C ILE A 121 -16.22 -39.49 -0.97
N ALA A 122 -15.23 -39.57 -0.07
CA ALA A 122 -13.90 -40.05 -0.42
C ALA A 122 -13.86 -41.58 -0.47
N SER A 123 -14.43 -42.23 0.55
CA SER A 123 -14.76 -43.66 0.60
C SER A 123 -15.89 -43.90 1.60
N ILE A 124 -16.49 -45.08 1.56
CA ILE A 124 -17.52 -45.52 2.51
C ILE A 124 -16.94 -45.66 3.92
N GLU A 125 -15.70 -46.12 4.05
CA GLU A 125 -15.10 -46.23 5.38
C GLU A 125 -14.91 -44.87 6.04
N ALA A 126 -14.49 -43.86 5.27
CA ALA A 126 -14.30 -42.51 5.76
C ALA A 126 -15.62 -41.84 6.16
N GLU A 127 -16.65 -41.98 5.32
CA GLU A 127 -17.97 -41.38 5.57
C GLU A 127 -18.66 -41.96 6.80
N PHE A 128 -18.65 -43.29 6.94
CA PHE A 128 -19.38 -43.98 8.00
C PHE A 128 -18.55 -44.25 9.25
N GLY A 129 -17.30 -43.77 9.31
CA GLY A 129 -16.46 -43.93 10.49
C GLY A 129 -15.97 -45.36 10.72
N ILE A 130 -15.85 -46.17 9.65
CA ILE A 130 -15.55 -47.60 9.77
C ILE A 130 -14.07 -47.79 10.16
N PRO A 131 -13.77 -48.42 11.31
CA PRO A 131 -12.41 -48.56 11.79
C PRO A 131 -11.60 -49.59 10.99
N LEU A 132 -10.28 -49.45 11.02
CA LEU A 132 -9.36 -50.39 10.36
C LEU A 132 -9.58 -51.85 10.77
N SER A 133 -9.97 -52.08 12.03
CA SER A 133 -10.17 -53.41 12.61
C SER A 133 -11.32 -54.20 12.00
N ASP A 134 -12.25 -53.56 11.30
CA ASP A 134 -13.42 -54.24 10.71
C ASP A 134 -13.06 -55.06 9.46
N HIS A 135 -11.91 -54.76 8.82
CA HIS A 135 -11.39 -55.47 7.65
C HIS A 135 -12.44 -55.66 6.53
N LEU A 136 -13.10 -54.58 6.10
CA LEU A 136 -14.12 -54.58 5.03
C LEU A 136 -13.55 -54.14 3.67
N SER A 137 -12.54 -54.85 3.18
CA SER A 137 -11.94 -54.52 1.89
C SER A 137 -12.96 -54.60 0.74
N GLY A 138 -12.92 -53.62 -0.18
CA GLY A 138 -13.79 -53.59 -1.35
C GLY A 138 -15.23 -53.14 -1.08
N ILE A 139 -15.53 -52.57 0.10
CA ILE A 139 -16.85 -52.04 0.43
C ILE A 139 -17.28 -50.92 -0.53
N ASP A 140 -16.37 -50.05 -0.96
CA ASP A 140 -16.65 -48.99 -1.95
C ASP A 140 -17.16 -49.57 -3.27
N GLU A 141 -16.47 -50.58 -3.80
CA GLU A 141 -16.86 -51.25 -5.05
C GLU A 141 -18.22 -51.95 -4.89
N PHE A 142 -18.45 -52.58 -3.74
CA PHE A 142 -19.70 -53.26 -3.44
C PHE A 142 -20.89 -52.28 -3.41
N VAL A 143 -20.76 -51.17 -2.68
CA VAL A 143 -21.78 -50.11 -2.62
C VAL A 143 -21.99 -49.51 -4.01
N ARG A 144 -20.92 -49.19 -4.74
CA ARG A 144 -21.00 -48.65 -6.10
C ARG A 144 -21.78 -49.56 -7.04
N ARG A 145 -21.41 -50.85 -7.12
CA ARG A 145 -22.11 -51.83 -7.98
C ARG A 145 -23.58 -51.99 -7.63
N ALA A 146 -23.93 -51.90 -6.35
CA ALA A 146 -25.30 -51.96 -5.88
C ALA A 146 -26.11 -50.74 -6.35
N VAL A 147 -25.57 -49.53 -6.15
CA VAL A 147 -26.22 -48.28 -6.53
C VAL A 147 -26.28 -48.11 -8.06
N GLU A 148 -25.33 -48.67 -8.82
CA GLU A 148 -25.37 -48.70 -10.28
C GLU A 148 -26.65 -49.36 -10.82
N ARG A 149 -27.25 -50.29 -10.08
CA ARG A 149 -28.45 -51.02 -10.50
C ARG A 149 -29.75 -50.32 -10.15
N VAL A 150 -29.72 -49.30 -9.30
CA VAL A 150 -30.93 -48.61 -8.84
C VAL A 150 -31.33 -47.52 -9.86
N PRO A 151 -32.51 -47.64 -10.52
CA PRO A 151 -32.99 -46.60 -11.41
C PRO A 151 -33.17 -45.28 -10.67
N GLY A 152 -32.71 -44.17 -11.25
CA GLY A 152 -32.80 -42.85 -10.62
C GLY A 152 -31.74 -42.54 -9.56
N ALA A 153 -30.91 -43.51 -9.15
CA ALA A 153 -29.74 -43.28 -8.29
C ALA A 153 -28.55 -42.71 -9.08
N ARG A 154 -28.83 -41.68 -9.87
CA ARG A 154 -27.87 -40.95 -10.71
C ARG A 154 -27.90 -39.49 -10.36
N LEU A 155 -26.71 -38.91 -10.23
CA LEU A 155 -26.50 -37.53 -9.87
C LEU A 155 -25.84 -36.77 -11.02
N VAL A 156 -26.46 -35.65 -11.39
CA VAL A 156 -25.93 -34.67 -12.33
C VAL A 156 -25.11 -33.66 -11.54
N LEU A 157 -23.80 -33.59 -11.80
CA LEU A 157 -22.95 -32.53 -11.28
C LEU A 157 -23.27 -31.24 -12.03
N GLY A 158 -23.89 -30.28 -11.36
CA GLY A 158 -24.43 -29.07 -11.96
C GLY A 158 -25.36 -28.29 -11.03
N VAL A 159 -26.00 -27.27 -11.59
CA VAL A 159 -27.08 -26.52 -10.93
C VAL A 159 -28.37 -26.62 -11.75
N LYS A 160 -29.49 -26.89 -11.07
CA LYS A 160 -30.83 -26.90 -11.66
C LYS A 160 -31.63 -25.69 -11.20
N PHE A 161 -32.19 -24.95 -12.16
CA PHE A 161 -33.24 -23.95 -11.94
C PHE A 161 -34.59 -24.50 -12.44
N ALA A 162 -35.69 -23.81 -12.15
CA ALA A 162 -37.05 -24.23 -12.47
C ALA A 162 -37.27 -24.52 -13.97
N ASN A 163 -36.65 -23.72 -14.84
CA ASN A 163 -36.82 -23.73 -16.29
C ASN A 163 -35.56 -24.17 -17.06
N GLN A 164 -34.42 -24.36 -16.39
CA GLN A 164 -33.14 -24.64 -17.06
C GLN A 164 -32.11 -25.21 -16.08
N GLY A 165 -31.29 -26.14 -16.53
CA GLY A 165 -30.14 -26.68 -15.79
C GLY A 165 -28.82 -26.40 -16.49
N PHE A 166 -27.74 -26.37 -15.72
CA PHE A 166 -26.36 -26.28 -16.22
C PHE A 166 -25.56 -27.45 -15.67
N ALA A 167 -25.29 -28.44 -16.53
CA ALA A 167 -24.66 -29.70 -16.15
C ALA A 167 -23.22 -29.79 -16.65
N ARG A 168 -22.34 -30.29 -15.80
CA ARG A 168 -20.99 -30.72 -16.19
C ARG A 168 -21.07 -32.10 -16.83
N THR A 169 -20.99 -32.12 -18.15
CA THR A 169 -21.01 -33.36 -18.95
C THR A 169 -19.58 -33.83 -19.22
N TYR A 170 -19.30 -35.08 -18.90
CA TYR A 170 -17.99 -35.70 -19.15
C TYR A 170 -17.93 -36.33 -20.55
N CYS A 171 -16.77 -36.28 -21.18
CA CYS A 171 -16.50 -36.82 -22.52
C CYS A 171 -15.22 -37.68 -22.49
N GLY A 172 -15.14 -38.66 -23.40
CA GLY A 172 -13.90 -39.45 -23.62
C GLY A 172 -13.45 -40.27 -22.42
N GLY A 173 -14.38 -40.97 -21.73
CA GLY A 173 -14.03 -41.85 -20.61
C GLY A 173 -13.76 -41.15 -19.27
N GLY A 174 -14.25 -39.91 -19.08
CA GLY A 174 -14.16 -39.18 -17.81
C GLY A 174 -13.00 -38.18 -17.71
N SER A 175 -12.09 -38.15 -18.69
CA SER A 175 -10.89 -37.30 -18.65
C SER A 175 -11.10 -35.86 -19.14
N ARG A 176 -12.23 -35.57 -19.80
CA ARG A 176 -12.60 -34.21 -20.22
C ARG A 176 -14.03 -33.94 -19.79
N SER A 177 -14.35 -32.67 -19.51
CA SER A 177 -15.72 -32.25 -19.27
C SER A 177 -16.01 -30.92 -19.94
N ARG A 178 -17.30 -30.61 -20.09
CA ARG A 178 -17.81 -29.32 -20.55
C ARG A 178 -19.12 -29.00 -19.84
N THR A 179 -19.46 -27.73 -19.74
CA THR A 179 -20.75 -27.29 -19.22
C THR A 179 -21.76 -27.28 -20.36
N THR A 180 -22.92 -27.91 -20.14
CA THR A 180 -24.01 -27.97 -21.12
C THR A 180 -25.29 -27.48 -20.49
N ILE A 181 -26.11 -26.79 -21.28
CA ILE A 181 -27.48 -26.42 -20.90
C ILE A 181 -28.36 -27.68 -21.00
N VAL A 182 -29.18 -27.89 -19.97
CA VAL A 182 -30.13 -29.00 -19.87
C VAL A 182 -31.53 -28.38 -19.76
N ASN A 183 -32.38 -28.63 -20.75
CA ASN A 183 -33.74 -28.13 -20.76
C ASN A 183 -34.68 -29.10 -20.01
N PRO A 184 -35.89 -28.66 -19.61
CA PRO A 184 -36.86 -29.52 -18.92
C PRO A 184 -37.22 -30.81 -19.65
N ASP A 185 -37.15 -30.82 -20.99
CA ASP A 185 -37.44 -31.99 -21.83
C ASP A 185 -36.31 -33.03 -21.83
N ASP A 186 -35.12 -32.69 -21.33
CA ASP A 186 -34.00 -33.62 -21.23
C ASP A 186 -34.21 -34.59 -20.04
N PRO A 187 -34.05 -35.92 -20.22
CA PRO A 187 -34.21 -36.89 -19.13
C PRO A 187 -33.33 -36.62 -17.89
N ARG A 188 -32.19 -35.95 -18.06
CA ARG A 188 -31.30 -35.56 -16.95
C ARG A 188 -31.93 -34.50 -16.04
N PHE A 189 -32.90 -33.73 -16.54
CA PHE A 189 -33.58 -32.70 -15.76
C PHE A 189 -34.38 -33.29 -14.58
N SER A 190 -34.90 -34.51 -14.72
CA SER A 190 -35.60 -35.23 -13.64
C SER A 190 -34.70 -35.99 -12.67
N MET A 191 -33.38 -36.03 -12.90
CA MET A 191 -32.42 -36.69 -12.02
C MET A 191 -32.12 -35.87 -10.77
N ILE A 192 -31.31 -36.42 -9.86
CA ILE A 192 -30.76 -35.67 -8.72
C ILE A 192 -29.67 -34.72 -9.22
N TRP A 193 -29.65 -33.49 -8.71
CA TRP A 193 -28.62 -32.50 -9.02
C TRP A 193 -27.77 -32.20 -7.80
N SER A 194 -26.48 -31.92 -8.01
CA SER A 194 -25.59 -31.51 -6.90
C SER A 194 -26.05 -30.21 -6.23
N LEU A 195 -26.63 -29.29 -6.99
CA LEU A 195 -27.27 -28.08 -6.46
C LEU A 195 -28.65 -27.92 -7.10
N ASP A 196 -29.71 -28.05 -6.29
CA ASP A 196 -31.10 -27.96 -6.75
C ASP A 196 -31.73 -26.64 -6.28
N LEU A 197 -31.91 -25.72 -7.24
CA LEU A 197 -32.60 -24.44 -7.08
C LEU A 197 -33.87 -24.42 -7.95
N SER A 198 -34.54 -25.56 -8.15
CA SER A 198 -35.75 -25.70 -8.97
C SER A 198 -36.95 -24.85 -8.52
N HIS A 199 -36.87 -24.23 -7.35
CA HIS A 199 -37.83 -23.23 -6.87
C HIS A 199 -37.60 -21.81 -7.44
N ILE A 200 -36.51 -21.60 -8.19
CA ILE A 200 -36.10 -20.31 -8.76
C ILE A 200 -35.95 -20.48 -10.27
N SER A 201 -36.48 -19.55 -11.06
CA SER A 201 -36.28 -19.54 -12.51
C SER A 201 -34.96 -18.87 -12.90
N TYR A 202 -34.23 -19.47 -13.84
CA TYR A 202 -33.13 -18.83 -14.54
C TYR A 202 -33.64 -17.62 -15.34
N CYS A 203 -32.94 -16.49 -15.23
CA CYS A 203 -33.32 -15.23 -15.87
C CYS A 203 -32.09 -14.41 -16.31
N ASN A 204 -32.07 -13.98 -17.57
CA ASN A 204 -31.00 -13.14 -18.12
C ASN A 204 -30.91 -11.75 -17.46
N GLU A 205 -32.01 -11.20 -16.95
CA GLU A 205 -31.98 -9.91 -16.24
C GLU A 205 -31.23 -10.00 -14.91
N ARG A 206 -31.29 -11.16 -14.22
CA ARG A 206 -30.48 -11.41 -13.02
C ARG A 206 -28.99 -11.46 -13.35
N VAL A 207 -28.62 -12.07 -14.49
CA VAL A 207 -27.24 -12.07 -14.98
C VAL A 207 -26.72 -10.63 -15.18
N LYS A 208 -27.54 -9.76 -15.80
CA LYS A 208 -27.19 -8.34 -15.98
C LYS A 208 -27.13 -7.58 -14.65
N ARG A 209 -28.04 -7.85 -13.72
CA ARG A 209 -28.05 -7.26 -12.37
C ARG A 209 -26.75 -7.56 -11.63
N PHE A 210 -26.28 -8.80 -11.66
CA PHE A 210 -24.97 -9.14 -11.09
C PHE A 210 -23.82 -8.37 -11.75
N GLN A 211 -23.77 -8.32 -13.09
CA GLN A 211 -22.70 -7.61 -13.80
C GLN A 211 -22.64 -6.13 -13.39
N HIS A 212 -23.79 -5.49 -13.18
CA HIS A 212 -23.87 -4.12 -12.70
C HIS A 212 -23.38 -4.00 -11.25
N MET A 213 -23.87 -4.86 -10.34
CA MET A 213 -23.54 -4.80 -8.92
C MET A 213 -22.09 -5.19 -8.62
N ALA A 214 -21.49 -6.08 -9.40
CA ALA A 214 -20.09 -6.47 -9.26
C ALA A 214 -19.14 -5.27 -9.43
N HIS A 215 -19.53 -4.24 -10.20
CA HIS A 215 -18.72 -3.02 -10.34
C HIS A 215 -18.54 -2.20 -9.07
N LEU A 216 -19.29 -2.49 -8.00
CA LEU A 216 -19.05 -1.92 -6.68
C LEU A 216 -17.73 -2.39 -6.07
N ILE A 217 -17.28 -3.60 -6.41
CA ILE A 217 -16.10 -4.24 -5.78
C ILE A 217 -14.99 -4.61 -6.78
N VAL A 218 -15.27 -4.64 -8.09
CA VAL A 218 -14.28 -4.96 -9.13
C VAL A 218 -14.41 -4.03 -10.35
N ASP A 219 -13.29 -3.61 -10.94
CA ASP A 219 -13.31 -2.55 -11.97
C ASP A 219 -13.62 -3.03 -13.38
N GLU A 220 -13.09 -4.19 -13.75
CA GLU A 220 -13.19 -4.68 -15.12
C GLU A 220 -14.35 -5.65 -15.29
N LYS A 221 -15.03 -5.58 -16.44
CA LYS A 221 -16.07 -6.54 -16.82
C LYS A 221 -15.55 -7.98 -16.85
N THR A 222 -14.30 -8.16 -17.30
CA THR A 222 -13.55 -9.43 -17.27
C THR A 222 -13.40 -9.96 -15.85
N THR A 223 -13.04 -9.10 -14.89
CA THR A 223 -12.94 -9.47 -13.47
C THR A 223 -14.29 -9.84 -12.88
N ALA A 224 -15.36 -9.11 -13.22
CA ALA A 224 -16.72 -9.46 -12.80
C ALA A 224 -17.15 -10.84 -13.35
N GLU A 225 -16.80 -11.16 -14.60
CA GLU A 225 -17.04 -12.48 -15.19
C GLU A 225 -16.25 -13.59 -14.46
N VAL A 226 -14.97 -13.36 -14.12
CA VAL A 226 -14.19 -14.34 -13.34
C VAL A 226 -14.75 -14.51 -11.94
N LEU A 227 -15.24 -13.44 -11.30
CA LEU A 227 -15.92 -13.54 -10.01
C LEU A 227 -17.17 -14.42 -10.12
N ALA A 228 -18.03 -14.19 -11.12
CA ALA A 228 -19.19 -15.04 -11.39
C ALA A 228 -18.79 -16.51 -11.63
N ARG A 229 -17.76 -16.73 -12.44
CA ARG A 229 -17.21 -18.08 -12.70
C ARG A 229 -16.70 -18.74 -11.44
N SER A 230 -16.04 -18.00 -10.55
CA SER A 230 -15.53 -18.54 -9.28
C SER A 230 -16.68 -19.06 -8.40
N ILE A 231 -17.83 -18.39 -8.44
CA ILE A 231 -19.04 -18.77 -7.70
C ILE A 231 -19.70 -20.01 -8.32
N ALA A 232 -19.75 -20.10 -9.65
CA ALA A 232 -20.34 -21.24 -10.36
C ALA A 232 -19.40 -22.44 -10.53
N ALA A 233 -18.09 -22.25 -10.35
CA ALA A 233 -17.08 -23.25 -10.64
C ALA A 233 -17.25 -24.59 -9.90
N PRO A 234 -17.65 -24.62 -8.60
CA PRO A 234 -17.91 -25.87 -7.88
C PRO A 234 -18.81 -26.86 -8.64
N VAL A 235 -19.80 -26.36 -9.39
CA VAL A 235 -20.77 -27.20 -10.12
C VAL A 235 -20.60 -27.15 -11.63
N CYS A 236 -20.14 -26.02 -12.20
CA CYS A 236 -20.15 -25.81 -13.65
C CYS A 236 -18.79 -26.01 -14.33
N GLN A 237 -17.66 -25.70 -13.67
CA GLN A 237 -16.36 -25.60 -14.33
C GLN A 237 -15.91 -26.87 -15.08
N PRO A 238 -15.56 -26.77 -16.37
CA PRO A 238 -14.91 -27.85 -17.10
C PRO A 238 -13.53 -28.24 -16.52
N TYR A 239 -13.08 -29.47 -16.70
CA TYR A 239 -11.71 -29.87 -16.34
C TYR A 239 -10.68 -28.98 -17.07
N MET A 240 -9.64 -28.45 -16.41
CA MET A 240 -9.15 -28.69 -15.03
C MET A 240 -9.82 -27.81 -13.96
N HIS A 241 -9.79 -28.26 -12.69
CA HIS A 241 -10.43 -27.59 -11.54
C HIS A 241 -9.88 -26.20 -11.19
N GLY A 242 -8.63 -25.85 -11.45
CA GLY A 242 -8.11 -24.50 -11.13
C GLY A 242 -8.30 -24.07 -9.65
N ALA A 243 -8.20 -22.75 -9.40
CA ALA A 243 -8.43 -22.07 -8.13
C ALA A 243 -8.61 -20.56 -8.33
N ALA A 244 -9.50 -19.95 -7.54
CA ALA A 244 -9.68 -18.50 -7.50
C ALA A 244 -8.96 -17.86 -6.32
N PHE A 245 -8.25 -16.76 -6.60
CA PHE A 245 -7.58 -15.91 -5.63
C PHE A 245 -8.23 -14.54 -5.64
N PHE A 246 -8.97 -14.24 -4.59
CA PHE A 246 -9.51 -12.92 -4.33
C PHE A 246 -8.38 -12.10 -3.71
N THR A 247 -7.91 -11.09 -4.43
CA THR A 247 -6.76 -10.26 -4.05
C THR A 247 -7.18 -8.82 -3.77
N GLY A 248 -6.44 -8.13 -2.92
CA GLY A 248 -6.65 -6.71 -2.59
C GLY A 248 -6.52 -6.44 -1.09
N PRO A 249 -6.47 -5.18 -0.64
CA PRO A 249 -6.25 -4.83 0.77
C PRO A 249 -7.37 -5.35 1.70
N GLY A 250 -7.11 -5.34 3.01
CA GLY A 250 -8.15 -5.69 4.00
C GLY A 250 -9.34 -4.73 3.93
N GLY A 251 -10.55 -5.22 4.22
CA GLY A 251 -11.75 -4.39 4.31
C GLY A 251 -12.52 -4.16 2.99
N ASN A 252 -12.11 -4.79 1.89
CA ASN A 252 -12.71 -4.58 0.56
C ASN A 252 -13.79 -5.61 0.16
N GLY A 253 -14.36 -6.38 1.10
CA GLY A 253 -15.47 -7.30 0.84
C GLY A 253 -15.12 -8.72 0.37
N LYS A 254 -13.84 -9.09 0.24
CA LYS A 254 -13.41 -10.45 -0.13
C LYS A 254 -13.97 -11.54 0.79
N GLY A 255 -13.81 -11.35 2.10
CA GLY A 255 -14.26 -12.31 3.12
C GLY A 255 -15.77 -12.49 3.12
N LEU A 256 -16.53 -11.39 3.02
CA LEU A 256 -18.00 -11.41 2.91
C LEU A 256 -18.47 -12.13 1.65
N THR A 257 -17.77 -11.92 0.53
CA THR A 257 -18.05 -12.65 -0.71
C THR A 257 -17.85 -14.15 -0.52
N ILE A 258 -16.72 -14.58 0.09
CA ILE A 258 -16.48 -16.01 0.38
C ILE A 258 -17.57 -16.58 1.31
N GLN A 259 -17.99 -15.83 2.33
CA GLN A 259 -19.04 -16.24 3.25
C GLN A 259 -20.38 -16.44 2.53
N ALA A 260 -20.78 -15.53 1.65
CA ALA A 260 -21.98 -15.68 0.83
C ALA A 260 -21.93 -16.93 -0.06
N ILE A 261 -20.77 -17.20 -0.67
CA ILE A 261 -20.57 -18.41 -1.49
C ILE A 261 -20.64 -19.67 -0.63
N ALA A 262 -19.98 -19.67 0.53
CA ALA A 262 -20.04 -20.81 1.46
C ALA A 262 -21.47 -21.07 1.95
N ALA A 263 -22.24 -20.01 2.23
CA ALA A 263 -23.65 -20.11 2.62
C ALA A 263 -24.56 -20.63 1.49
N LEU A 264 -24.28 -20.27 0.23
CA LEU A 264 -24.97 -20.82 -0.94
C LEU A 264 -24.77 -22.34 -1.05
N TYR A 265 -23.53 -22.82 -0.84
CA TYR A 265 -23.17 -24.24 -0.99
C TYR A 265 -23.38 -25.10 0.28
N LYS A 266 -23.51 -24.48 1.46
CA LYS A 266 -23.80 -25.13 2.75
C LYS A 266 -22.87 -26.32 3.03
N GLY A 267 -23.40 -27.50 3.36
CA GLY A 267 -22.62 -28.73 3.55
C GLY A 267 -21.77 -29.19 2.36
N LEU A 268 -21.85 -28.55 1.18
CA LEU A 268 -20.91 -28.78 0.06
C LEU A 268 -19.69 -27.84 0.10
N ALA A 269 -19.72 -26.81 0.94
CA ALA A 269 -18.60 -25.94 1.23
C ALA A 269 -17.85 -26.43 2.47
N SER A 270 -16.52 -26.42 2.40
CA SER A 270 -15.66 -26.79 3.52
C SER A 270 -14.59 -25.74 3.71
N PRO A 271 -14.44 -25.17 4.93
CA PRO A 271 -13.25 -24.39 5.23
C PRO A 271 -12.02 -25.30 5.11
N PHE A 272 -10.94 -24.79 4.52
CA PHE A 272 -9.66 -25.49 4.50
C PHE A 272 -8.52 -24.51 4.79
N ASN A 273 -7.40 -25.05 5.26
CA ASN A 273 -6.21 -24.26 5.57
C ASN A 273 -5.14 -24.51 4.51
N LEU A 274 -4.88 -23.50 3.67
CA LEU A 274 -3.86 -23.60 2.62
C LEU A 274 -2.45 -23.84 3.22
N ALA A 275 -2.14 -23.25 4.38
CA ALA A 275 -0.85 -23.41 5.02
C ALA A 275 -0.61 -24.87 5.45
N SER A 276 -1.65 -25.59 5.89
CA SER A 276 -1.58 -27.00 6.22
C SER A 276 -1.39 -27.87 4.97
N LEU A 277 -2.08 -27.57 3.87
CA LEU A 277 -1.93 -28.27 2.59
C LEU A 277 -0.50 -28.13 2.01
N LEU A 278 0.09 -26.94 2.17
CA LEU A 278 1.46 -26.60 1.74
C LEU A 278 2.53 -27.07 2.74
N GLY A 279 2.15 -27.59 3.91
CA GLY A 279 3.09 -28.03 4.95
C GLY A 279 3.88 -26.90 5.61
N VAL A 280 3.39 -25.65 5.53
CA VAL A 280 4.03 -24.46 6.12
C VAL A 280 3.37 -24.02 7.43
N ALA A 281 2.21 -24.59 7.77
CA ALA A 281 1.57 -24.38 9.05
C ALA A 281 2.42 -24.97 10.19
N ARG A 282 2.51 -24.26 11.32
CA ARG A 282 3.08 -24.77 12.59
C ARG A 282 2.09 -25.69 13.32
N SER A 283 1.44 -26.58 12.59
CA SER A 283 0.47 -27.55 13.11
C SER A 283 1.08 -28.95 13.21
N SER A 284 0.44 -29.85 13.96
CA SER A 284 0.89 -31.24 14.04
C SER A 284 0.82 -31.93 12.67
N SER A 285 1.62 -32.97 12.49
CA SER A 285 1.59 -33.81 11.28
C SER A 285 0.18 -34.35 10.98
N THR A 286 -0.59 -34.69 12.02
CA THR A 286 -1.96 -35.16 11.90
C THR A 286 -2.92 -34.11 11.32
N THR A 287 -2.76 -32.83 11.66
CA THR A 287 -3.58 -31.74 11.09
C THR A 287 -3.24 -31.50 9.63
N ASN A 288 -1.96 -31.64 9.25
CA ASN A 288 -1.54 -31.52 7.86
C ASN A 288 -2.07 -32.67 7.00
N ASP A 289 -2.11 -33.89 7.53
CA ASP A 289 -2.68 -35.07 6.87
C ASP A 289 -4.21 -34.96 6.63
N GLN A 290 -4.89 -34.09 7.38
CA GLN A 290 -6.32 -33.81 7.26
C GLN A 290 -6.64 -32.60 6.36
N ALA A 291 -5.65 -31.87 5.87
CA ALA A 291 -5.86 -30.67 5.05
C ALA A 291 -6.57 -30.97 3.71
N SER A 292 -6.52 -32.20 3.22
CA SER A 292 -7.16 -32.65 1.99
C SER A 292 -8.63 -33.06 2.16
N VAL A 293 -9.15 -33.16 3.39
CA VAL A 293 -10.52 -33.65 3.65
C VAL A 293 -11.57 -32.83 2.89
N GLY A 294 -11.59 -31.51 3.09
CA GLY A 294 -12.54 -30.62 2.40
C GLY A 294 -12.42 -30.62 0.88
N LEU A 295 -11.21 -30.91 0.35
CA LEU A 295 -10.98 -31.01 -1.10
C LEU A 295 -11.61 -32.27 -1.72
N LEU A 296 -11.79 -33.31 -0.90
CA LEU A 296 -12.26 -34.62 -1.31
C LEU A 296 -13.73 -34.88 -0.96
N THR A 297 -14.29 -34.20 0.04
CA THR A 297 -15.68 -34.40 0.50
C THR A 297 -16.62 -33.24 0.17
N GLY A 298 -16.09 -32.11 -0.32
CA GLY A 298 -16.87 -30.94 -0.74
C GLY A 298 -16.83 -30.69 -2.25
N LEU A 299 -17.63 -29.71 -2.67
CA LEU A 299 -17.55 -29.05 -3.99
C LEU A 299 -16.85 -27.69 -3.93
N LEU A 300 -16.83 -27.06 -2.76
CA LEU A 300 -16.12 -25.82 -2.52
C LEU A 300 -15.19 -25.99 -1.32
N ALA A 301 -13.93 -25.62 -1.50
CA ALA A 301 -12.98 -25.46 -0.41
C ALA A 301 -12.57 -23.99 -0.35
N TYR A 302 -12.67 -23.37 0.82
CA TYR A 302 -12.34 -21.95 0.96
C TYR A 302 -11.39 -21.64 2.12
N ASP A 303 -10.54 -20.65 1.89
CA ASP A 303 -9.64 -20.06 2.90
C ASP A 303 -9.79 -18.53 2.84
N SER A 304 -10.37 -17.94 3.88
CA SER A 304 -10.66 -16.50 3.92
C SER A 304 -9.42 -15.65 4.27
N ASP A 305 -8.34 -16.26 4.72
CA ASP A 305 -7.08 -15.59 5.04
C ASP A 305 -5.89 -16.48 4.65
N ALA A 306 -5.79 -16.71 3.35
CA ALA A 306 -4.81 -17.63 2.80
C ALA A 306 -3.40 -17.06 2.89
N VAL A 307 -2.47 -17.92 3.32
CA VAL A 307 -1.04 -17.67 3.18
C VAL A 307 -0.65 -17.56 1.70
N ASN A 308 0.55 -17.08 1.45
CA ASN A 308 1.05 -16.98 0.08
C ASN A 308 1.19 -18.39 -0.56
N PRO A 309 0.48 -18.69 -1.66
CA PRO A 309 0.47 -20.02 -2.27
C PRO A 309 1.82 -20.45 -2.87
N GLY A 310 2.74 -19.52 -3.10
CA GLY A 310 4.10 -19.83 -3.58
C GLY A 310 5.04 -20.38 -2.52
N GLN A 311 4.60 -20.52 -1.26
CA GLN A 311 5.40 -21.05 -0.15
C GLN A 311 5.14 -22.55 0.07
N GLY A 312 6.16 -23.34 0.43
CA GLY A 312 5.98 -24.74 0.84
C GLY A 312 5.87 -25.78 -0.28
N LEU A 313 5.10 -26.84 -0.03
CA LEU A 313 4.91 -28.00 -0.92
C LEU A 313 3.93 -27.71 -2.07
N VAL A 314 4.40 -26.94 -3.04
CA VAL A 314 3.64 -26.51 -4.22
C VAL A 314 3.06 -27.68 -5.05
N GLU A 315 3.63 -28.89 -4.98
CA GLU A 315 3.11 -30.07 -5.68
C GLU A 315 1.72 -30.52 -5.20
N ASN A 316 1.39 -30.38 -3.91
CA ASN A 316 0.04 -30.70 -3.40
C ASN A 316 -1.00 -29.74 -3.96
N LEU A 317 -0.67 -28.45 -4.01
CA LEU A 317 -1.54 -27.43 -4.62
C LEU A 317 -1.70 -27.67 -6.13
N LYS A 318 -0.65 -28.12 -6.82
CA LYS A 318 -0.70 -28.47 -8.24
C LYS A 318 -1.61 -29.67 -8.50
N LYS A 319 -1.54 -30.72 -7.67
CA LYS A 319 -2.48 -31.86 -7.73
C LYS A 319 -3.92 -31.41 -7.47
N ALA A 320 -4.12 -30.60 -6.42
CA ALA A 320 -5.44 -30.08 -6.06
C ALA A 320 -6.08 -29.27 -7.19
N THR A 321 -5.36 -28.29 -7.73
CA THR A 321 -5.82 -27.44 -8.85
C THR A 321 -5.94 -28.18 -10.18
N ALA A 322 -5.32 -29.36 -10.33
CA ALA A 322 -5.48 -30.20 -11.50
C ALA A 322 -6.71 -31.13 -11.41
N GLY A 323 -7.31 -31.31 -10.22
CA GLY A 323 -8.32 -32.34 -9.99
C GLY A 323 -7.72 -33.75 -9.89
N GLU A 324 -6.43 -33.87 -9.54
CA GLU A 324 -5.74 -35.15 -9.41
C GLU A 324 -6.05 -35.83 -8.06
N THR A 325 -5.58 -37.07 -7.91
CA THR A 325 -5.76 -37.84 -6.67
C THR A 325 -4.96 -37.23 -5.52
N LEU A 326 -5.65 -36.96 -4.41
CA LEU A 326 -5.06 -36.67 -3.12
C LEU A 326 -5.40 -37.78 -2.13
N SER A 327 -4.53 -37.97 -1.16
CA SER A 327 -4.76 -38.84 -0.01
C SER A 327 -5.24 -38.03 1.19
N MET A 328 -6.16 -38.59 1.96
CA MET A 328 -6.52 -38.12 3.29
C MET A 328 -6.30 -39.23 4.32
N ARG A 329 -6.07 -38.84 5.57
CA ARG A 329 -6.00 -39.78 6.68
C ARG A 329 -6.82 -39.29 7.86
N LEU A 330 -7.87 -40.03 8.19
CA LEU A 330 -8.67 -39.82 9.40
C LEU A 330 -8.13 -40.69 10.55
N LEU A 331 -8.34 -40.24 11.79
CA LEU A 331 -7.86 -40.95 12.97
C LEU A 331 -8.52 -42.33 13.06
N LYS A 332 -7.72 -43.37 13.35
CA LYS A 332 -8.14 -44.78 13.48
C LYS A 332 -8.76 -45.42 12.20
N GLN A 333 -8.61 -44.77 11.05
CA GLN A 333 -9.12 -45.27 9.77
C GLN A 333 -7.98 -45.48 8.76
N ASN A 334 -8.32 -46.14 7.65
CA ASN A 334 -7.41 -46.30 6.51
C ASN A 334 -7.13 -44.96 5.82
N VAL A 335 -5.98 -44.90 5.14
CA VAL A 335 -5.72 -43.81 4.19
C VAL A 335 -6.69 -43.98 3.03
N SER A 336 -7.49 -42.95 2.77
CA SER A 336 -8.39 -42.90 1.62
C SER A 336 -7.76 -42.00 0.56
N SER A 337 -7.81 -42.40 -0.70
CA SER A 337 -7.28 -41.62 -1.82
C SER A 337 -8.31 -41.51 -2.91
N ASN A 338 -8.65 -40.29 -3.31
CA ASN A 338 -9.64 -40.05 -4.35
C ASN A 338 -9.29 -38.77 -5.12
N THR A 339 -9.92 -38.55 -6.28
CA THR A 339 -9.76 -37.31 -7.06
C THR A 339 -10.39 -36.13 -6.33
N VAL A 340 -9.75 -34.96 -6.41
CA VAL A 340 -10.30 -33.71 -5.89
C VAL A 340 -11.59 -33.34 -6.61
N THR A 341 -12.65 -33.07 -5.85
CA THR A 341 -13.90 -32.50 -6.39
C THR A 341 -14.02 -31.02 -6.13
N ALA A 342 -13.45 -30.53 -5.02
CA ALA A 342 -13.69 -29.16 -4.63
C ALA A 342 -12.97 -28.17 -5.55
N PHE A 343 -13.66 -27.08 -5.89
CA PHE A 343 -13.03 -25.87 -6.39
C PHE A 343 -12.49 -25.05 -5.21
N MET A 344 -11.31 -24.45 -5.35
CA MET A 344 -10.70 -23.67 -4.28
C MET A 344 -10.94 -22.17 -4.47
N ILE A 345 -11.38 -21.49 -3.41
CA ILE A 345 -11.46 -20.04 -3.34
C ILE A 345 -10.63 -19.54 -2.15
N MET A 346 -9.70 -18.62 -2.41
CA MET A 346 -8.79 -18.09 -1.40
C MET A 346 -8.85 -16.58 -1.40
N ALA A 347 -9.01 -15.96 -0.24
CA ALA A 347 -8.80 -14.53 -0.08
C ALA A 347 -7.40 -14.27 0.47
N THR A 348 -6.71 -13.30 -0.11
CA THR A 348 -5.39 -12.90 0.34
C THR A 348 -5.19 -11.40 0.15
N ASN A 349 -4.45 -10.79 1.07
CA ASN A 349 -4.13 -9.36 1.01
C ASN A 349 -2.97 -9.06 0.06
N ARG A 350 -2.34 -10.09 -0.52
CA ARG A 350 -1.18 -9.96 -1.40
C ARG A 350 -1.36 -10.83 -2.63
N SER A 351 -0.88 -10.38 -3.78
CA SER A 351 -0.92 -11.17 -5.00
C SER A 351 -0.05 -12.43 -4.88
N SER A 352 -0.48 -13.54 -5.49
CA SER A 352 0.18 -14.85 -5.38
C SER A 352 1.63 -14.82 -5.91
N THR A 353 2.57 -15.47 -5.21
CA THR A 353 3.96 -15.63 -5.69
C THR A 353 4.20 -16.88 -6.54
N LEU A 354 3.13 -17.50 -7.04
CA LEU A 354 3.24 -18.65 -7.93
C LEU A 354 4.01 -18.31 -9.21
N PRO A 355 4.82 -19.24 -9.75
CA PRO A 355 5.59 -19.01 -10.97
C PRO A 355 4.72 -18.62 -12.17
N SER A 356 5.23 -17.73 -13.03
CA SER A 356 4.55 -17.27 -14.26
C SER A 356 4.58 -18.31 -15.40
N THR A 357 4.52 -19.61 -15.07
CA THR A 357 4.63 -20.71 -16.04
C THR A 357 3.26 -21.06 -16.64
N PRO A 358 3.20 -21.61 -17.87
CA PRO A 358 1.93 -21.97 -18.51
C PRO A 358 1.04 -22.91 -17.67
N GLU A 359 1.66 -23.74 -16.83
CA GLU A 359 0.97 -24.66 -15.93
C GLU A 359 0.16 -23.94 -14.85
N TRP A 360 0.66 -22.83 -14.32
CA TRP A 360 -0.06 -22.04 -13.32
C TRP A 360 -1.05 -21.08 -13.97
N LYS A 361 -0.69 -20.47 -15.10
CA LYS A 361 -1.57 -19.54 -15.82
C LYS A 361 -2.93 -20.14 -16.19
N ARG A 362 -2.98 -21.43 -16.51
CA ARG A 362 -4.24 -22.13 -16.85
C ARG A 362 -5.08 -22.58 -15.64
N ARG A 363 -4.60 -22.38 -14.41
CA ARG A 363 -5.24 -22.88 -13.17
C ARG A 363 -5.55 -21.78 -12.16
N ILE A 364 -4.96 -20.60 -12.31
CA ILE A 364 -5.05 -19.54 -11.31
C ILE A 364 -5.91 -18.42 -11.86
N TRP A 365 -7.05 -18.22 -11.22
CA TRP A 365 -7.96 -17.13 -11.52
C TRP A 365 -7.75 -16.03 -10.49
N ASN A 366 -7.17 -14.90 -10.90
CA ASN A 366 -7.03 -13.75 -10.02
C ASN A 366 -8.28 -12.88 -10.12
N VAL A 367 -8.87 -12.55 -8.98
CA VAL A 367 -10.00 -11.64 -8.85
C VAL A 367 -9.53 -10.46 -8.00
N PRO A 368 -8.96 -9.42 -8.62
CA PRO A 368 -8.56 -8.21 -7.92
C PRO A 368 -9.81 -7.43 -7.51
N PHE A 369 -10.02 -7.35 -6.20
CA PHE A 369 -10.99 -6.44 -5.60
C PHE A 369 -10.38 -5.04 -5.55
N ARG A 370 -11.24 -4.05 -5.74
CA ARG A 370 -10.91 -2.63 -5.64
C ARG A 370 -10.23 -2.31 -4.31
N SER A 371 -9.27 -1.38 -4.36
CA SER A 371 -8.54 -0.87 -3.20
C SER A 371 -9.19 0.39 -2.62
N ASP A 372 -10.06 1.05 -3.38
CA ASP A 372 -10.72 2.32 -3.05
C ASP A 372 -12.18 2.15 -2.60
N THR A 373 -12.58 0.95 -2.18
CA THR A 373 -13.95 0.68 -1.71
C THR A 373 -14.19 1.30 -0.33
N THR A 374 -15.30 2.01 -0.17
CA THR A 374 -15.77 2.49 1.13
C THR A 374 -16.48 1.37 1.92
N GLU A 375 -16.54 1.51 3.24
CA GLU A 375 -17.29 0.58 4.10
C GLU A 375 -18.77 0.48 3.68
N GLU A 376 -19.40 1.61 3.35
CA GLU A 376 -20.77 1.66 2.83
C GLU A 376 -20.94 0.84 1.54
N THR A 377 -19.97 0.93 0.62
CA THR A 377 -19.99 0.15 -0.62
C THR A 377 -19.90 -1.35 -0.34
N VAL A 378 -19.06 -1.74 0.62
CA VAL A 378 -18.87 -3.13 1.03
C VAL A 378 -20.11 -3.68 1.73
N LEU A 379 -20.76 -2.89 2.57
CA LEU A 379 -22.03 -3.26 3.22
C LEU A 379 -23.15 -3.42 2.17
N ARG A 380 -23.29 -2.47 1.25
CA ARG A 380 -24.26 -2.57 0.14
C ARG A 380 -24.03 -3.80 -0.73
N TRP A 381 -22.76 -4.14 -0.98
CA TRP A 381 -22.39 -5.36 -1.70
C TRP A 381 -22.79 -6.62 -0.92
N ALA A 382 -22.54 -6.65 0.40
CA ALA A 382 -22.89 -7.77 1.26
C ALA A 382 -24.42 -7.96 1.37
N GLU A 383 -25.16 -6.87 1.54
CA GLU A 383 -26.64 -6.87 1.54
C GLU A 383 -27.20 -7.39 0.21
N TYR A 384 -26.63 -6.96 -0.91
CA TYR A 384 -27.02 -7.47 -2.22
C TYR A 384 -26.72 -8.96 -2.39
N LEU A 385 -25.53 -9.42 -1.99
CA LEU A 385 -25.14 -10.83 -2.16
C LEU A 385 -26.07 -11.77 -1.37
N GLY A 386 -26.41 -11.41 -0.13
CA GLY A 386 -27.15 -12.28 0.77
C GLY A 386 -26.41 -13.58 1.09
N ASP A 387 -27.13 -14.56 1.65
CA ASP A 387 -26.60 -15.87 2.04
C ASP A 387 -27.13 -17.03 1.16
N GLY A 388 -27.93 -16.70 0.13
CA GLY A 388 -28.55 -17.63 -0.79
C GLY A 388 -29.82 -18.28 -0.23
N THR A 389 -30.34 -17.81 0.90
CA THR A 389 -31.62 -18.29 1.45
C THR A 389 -32.82 -17.58 0.82
N ASN A 390 -32.67 -16.31 0.43
CA ASN A 390 -33.71 -15.57 -0.26
C ASN A 390 -33.58 -15.78 -1.78
N PRO A 391 -34.67 -16.14 -2.50
CA PRO A 391 -34.64 -16.28 -3.95
C PRO A 391 -34.06 -15.10 -4.72
N ASP A 392 -34.16 -13.88 -4.17
CA ASP A 392 -33.67 -12.64 -4.78
C ASP A 392 -32.20 -12.30 -4.48
N ASP A 393 -31.52 -13.10 -3.66
CA ASP A 393 -30.12 -12.90 -3.27
C ASP A 393 -29.18 -12.83 -4.49
N GLY A 394 -28.28 -11.86 -4.47
CA GLY A 394 -27.33 -11.58 -5.55
C GLY A 394 -26.29 -12.68 -5.76
N VAL A 395 -26.02 -13.52 -4.76
CA VAL A 395 -25.14 -14.70 -4.93
C VAL A 395 -25.73 -15.70 -5.93
N ILE A 396 -27.07 -15.77 -6.05
CA ILE A 396 -27.76 -16.62 -7.02
C ILE A 396 -27.67 -16.01 -8.43
N ASP A 397 -27.74 -14.68 -8.56
CA ASP A 397 -27.49 -13.99 -9.83
C ASP A 397 -26.08 -14.26 -10.33
N ALA A 398 -25.11 -14.22 -9.41
CA ALA A 398 -23.72 -14.50 -9.70
C ALA A 398 -23.52 -15.95 -10.17
N LEU A 399 -24.20 -16.90 -9.53
CA LEU A 399 -24.24 -18.31 -9.94
C LEU A 399 -24.80 -18.46 -11.36
N MET A 400 -25.92 -17.78 -11.68
CA MET A 400 -26.50 -17.79 -13.03
C MET A 400 -25.53 -17.21 -14.07
N ALA A 401 -24.88 -16.08 -13.74
CA ALA A 401 -23.91 -15.41 -14.61
C ALA A 401 -22.69 -16.29 -14.89
N GLY A 402 -22.16 -16.98 -13.87
CA GLY A 402 -21.05 -17.90 -14.03
C GLY A 402 -21.44 -19.16 -14.82
N ALA A 403 -22.59 -19.75 -14.51
CA ALA A 403 -23.08 -20.96 -15.17
C ALA A 403 -23.29 -20.76 -16.68
N VAL A 404 -23.90 -19.64 -17.07
CA VAL A 404 -24.10 -19.30 -18.48
C VAL A 404 -22.77 -18.97 -19.19
N SER A 405 -21.85 -18.28 -18.49
CA SER A 405 -20.52 -17.98 -19.04
C SER A 405 -19.73 -19.25 -19.35
N PHE A 406 -19.80 -20.28 -18.49
CA PHE A 406 -19.18 -21.58 -18.80
C PHE A 406 -19.88 -22.31 -19.94
N ALA A 407 -21.23 -22.28 -19.98
CA ALA A 407 -21.99 -22.99 -21.00
C ALA A 407 -21.75 -22.49 -22.43
N TYR A 408 -21.53 -21.18 -22.60
CA TYR A 408 -21.15 -20.61 -23.89
C TYR A 408 -19.68 -20.84 -24.26
N GLY A 409 -18.89 -21.46 -23.38
CA GLY A 409 -17.51 -21.86 -23.67
C GLY A 409 -16.57 -20.67 -23.89
N HIS A 410 -16.85 -19.50 -23.29
CA HIS A 410 -15.87 -18.41 -23.41
C HIS A 410 -14.55 -18.86 -22.78
N PRO A 411 -13.39 -18.57 -23.39
CA PRO A 411 -12.09 -18.87 -22.80
C PRO A 411 -12.01 -18.25 -21.40
N ASP A 412 -11.27 -18.88 -20.49
CA ASP A 412 -11.05 -18.32 -19.15
C ASP A 412 -10.51 -16.89 -19.27
N PRO A 413 -11.22 -15.89 -18.72
CA PRO A 413 -10.81 -14.50 -18.89
C PRO A 413 -9.43 -14.29 -18.25
N VAL A 414 -8.51 -13.73 -19.02
CA VAL A 414 -7.19 -13.35 -18.53
C VAL A 414 -7.34 -12.00 -17.82
N VAL A 415 -7.38 -12.01 -16.50
CA VAL A 415 -7.45 -10.79 -15.69
C VAL A 415 -6.05 -10.21 -15.51
N VAL A 416 -5.93 -8.89 -15.71
CA VAL A 416 -4.68 -8.17 -15.42
C VAL A 416 -4.45 -8.20 -13.92
N ASN A 417 -3.38 -8.87 -13.50
CA ASN A 417 -3.04 -8.97 -12.09
C ASN A 417 -2.49 -7.62 -11.62
N ARG A 418 -3.09 -7.01 -10.57
CA ARG A 418 -2.64 -5.74 -9.97
C ARG A 418 -1.41 -5.92 -9.09
N LEU A 419 -0.36 -6.52 -9.67
CA LEU A 419 0.86 -6.87 -8.96
C LEU A 419 1.57 -5.64 -8.38
N THR A 420 1.49 -4.50 -9.06
CA THR A 420 2.14 -3.24 -8.70
C THR A 420 1.57 -2.60 -7.43
N GLU A 421 0.27 -2.77 -7.17
CA GLU A 421 -0.38 -2.25 -5.96
C GLU A 421 0.06 -2.95 -4.67
N GLY A 422 0.67 -4.14 -4.78
CA GLY A 422 1.15 -4.92 -3.64
C GLY A 422 2.52 -4.50 -3.10
N LEU A 423 3.16 -3.48 -3.68
CA LEU A 423 4.47 -3.02 -3.23
C LEU A 423 4.40 -2.22 -1.94
N THR A 424 5.16 -2.64 -0.93
CA THR A 424 5.43 -1.78 0.24
C THR A 424 6.48 -0.73 -0.11
N LEU A 425 6.73 0.22 0.81
CA LEU A 425 7.81 1.21 0.63
C LEU A 425 9.15 0.53 0.28
N TYR A 426 9.46 -0.60 0.92
CA TYR A 426 10.64 -1.40 0.57
C TYR A 426 10.61 -1.94 -0.86
N GLY A 427 9.47 -2.47 -1.29
CA GLY A 427 9.30 -2.96 -2.67
C GLY A 427 9.46 -1.84 -3.70
N GLN A 428 8.87 -0.67 -3.44
CA GLN A 428 9.00 0.52 -4.28
C GLN A 428 10.47 0.98 -4.37
N THR A 429 11.17 1.09 -3.24
CA THR A 429 12.59 1.45 -3.23
C THR A 429 13.46 0.43 -3.98
N VAL A 430 13.20 -0.87 -3.81
CA VAL A 430 13.94 -1.92 -4.56
C VAL A 430 13.70 -1.80 -6.06
N ARG A 431 12.44 -1.59 -6.49
CA ARG A 431 12.09 -1.34 -7.89
C ARG A 431 12.86 -0.14 -8.42
N ASP A 432 12.84 0.99 -7.72
CA ASP A 432 13.47 2.23 -8.17
C ASP A 432 14.99 2.09 -8.29
N LEU A 433 15.64 1.43 -7.32
CA LEU A 433 17.07 1.12 -7.36
C LEU A 433 17.41 0.17 -8.51
N LEU A 434 16.55 -0.81 -8.82
CA LEU A 434 16.78 -1.72 -9.95
C LEU A 434 16.64 -1.01 -11.29
N MET A 435 15.63 -0.14 -11.43
CA MET A 435 15.37 0.60 -12.66
C MET A 435 16.42 1.67 -12.94
N SER A 436 17.07 2.20 -11.90
CA SER A 436 18.09 3.25 -12.01
C SER A 436 19.54 2.77 -12.00
N CYS A 437 19.81 1.51 -11.61
CA CYS A 437 21.19 1.02 -11.49
C CYS A 437 21.84 0.60 -12.82
N ALA A 438 21.10 0.58 -13.93
CA ALA A 438 21.63 0.22 -15.25
C ALA A 438 20.85 0.91 -16.37
N PRO A 439 21.44 1.10 -17.57
CA PRO A 439 20.72 1.56 -18.75
C PRO A 439 19.55 0.64 -19.11
N LEU A 440 18.45 1.23 -19.59
CA LEU A 440 17.30 0.47 -20.07
C LEU A 440 17.57 -0.12 -21.46
N GLY A 441 17.24 -1.40 -21.63
CA GLY A 441 17.22 -2.09 -22.91
C GLY A 441 16.01 -1.74 -23.77
N ALA A 442 15.96 -2.30 -24.98
CA ALA A 442 14.87 -2.09 -25.94
C ALA A 442 13.51 -2.63 -25.45
N ASP A 443 13.52 -3.60 -24.54
CA ASP A 443 12.35 -4.16 -23.86
C ASP A 443 11.87 -3.28 -22.68
N GLY A 444 12.56 -2.17 -22.40
CA GLY A 444 12.24 -1.28 -21.28
C GLY A 444 12.68 -1.80 -19.91
N LEU A 445 13.42 -2.91 -19.87
CA LEU A 445 14.02 -3.46 -18.66
C LEU A 445 15.48 -3.02 -18.53
N PRO A 446 16.01 -2.82 -17.31
CA PRO A 446 17.42 -2.49 -17.11
C PRO A 446 18.32 -3.65 -17.54
N ASP A 447 19.48 -3.35 -18.15
CA ASP A 447 20.45 -4.38 -18.54
C ASP A 447 21.16 -4.97 -17.31
N ARG A 448 20.85 -6.23 -17.02
CA ARG A 448 21.45 -7.03 -15.94
C ARG A 448 21.54 -6.25 -14.61
N PRO A 449 20.43 -5.72 -14.07
CA PRO A 449 20.46 -4.88 -12.88
C PRO A 449 21.00 -5.68 -11.68
N ARG A 450 21.77 -4.98 -10.83
CA ARG A 450 22.38 -5.51 -9.62
C ARG A 450 22.29 -4.45 -8.54
N VAL A 451 21.48 -4.71 -7.51
CA VAL A 451 21.38 -3.82 -6.35
C VAL A 451 21.96 -4.54 -5.14
N PRO A 452 23.03 -4.05 -4.49
CA PRO A 452 23.57 -4.66 -3.29
C PRO A 452 22.52 -4.77 -2.18
N VAL A 453 22.37 -5.96 -1.58
CA VAL A 453 21.49 -6.16 -0.41
C VAL A 453 21.93 -5.26 0.76
N SER A 454 23.21 -4.88 0.78
CA SER A 454 23.80 -4.00 1.78
C SER A 454 23.59 -2.49 1.53
N CYS A 455 22.84 -2.09 0.50
CA CYS A 455 22.53 -0.69 0.19
C CYS A 455 21.99 0.05 1.43
N SER A 456 22.53 1.24 1.73
CA SER A 456 22.13 2.05 2.90
C SER A 456 20.64 2.35 2.88
N VAL A 457 20.13 2.80 1.74
CA VAL A 457 18.70 3.12 1.54
C VAL A 457 17.80 1.94 1.91
N LEU A 458 18.18 0.70 1.54
CA LEU A 458 17.41 -0.50 1.88
C LEU A 458 17.54 -0.89 3.36
N LYS A 459 18.67 -0.60 4.01
CA LYS A 459 18.89 -0.88 5.43
C LYS A 459 18.11 0.08 6.33
N ASP A 460 17.99 1.34 5.93
CA ASP A 460 17.34 2.38 6.71
C ASP A 460 15.83 2.14 6.87
N LEU A 461 15.21 1.40 5.93
CA LEU A 461 13.80 1.00 5.99
C LEU A 461 13.48 -0.06 7.06
N ARG A 462 14.49 -0.69 7.69
CA ARG A 462 14.34 -1.65 8.82
C ARG A 462 13.26 -2.74 8.64
N VAL A 463 13.04 -3.21 7.42
CA VAL A 463 12.02 -4.23 7.09
C VAL A 463 12.45 -5.63 7.52
N GLY A 464 11.53 -6.43 8.07
CA GLY A 464 11.77 -7.82 8.50
C GLY A 464 12.02 -8.80 7.34
N GLU A 465 12.73 -9.90 7.60
CA GLU A 465 13.16 -10.86 6.56
C GLU A 465 12.02 -11.46 5.75
N LYS A 466 10.89 -11.79 6.40
CA LYS A 466 9.71 -12.33 5.73
C LYS A 466 9.13 -11.37 4.70
N GLU A 467 8.99 -10.09 5.07
CA GLU A 467 8.48 -9.08 4.16
C GLU A 467 9.43 -8.84 2.99
N ARG A 468 10.76 -8.82 3.24
CA ARG A 468 11.75 -8.73 2.16
C ARG A 468 11.59 -9.88 1.17
N ALA A 469 11.53 -11.11 1.65
CA ALA A 469 11.38 -12.29 0.81
C ALA A 469 10.07 -12.24 -0.02
N ASP A 470 8.98 -11.82 0.60
CA ASP A 470 7.68 -11.66 -0.07
C ASP A 470 7.72 -10.59 -1.17
N GLN A 471 8.28 -9.41 -0.90
CA GLN A 471 8.37 -8.31 -1.87
C GLN A 471 9.28 -8.66 -3.05
N LEU A 472 10.41 -9.33 -2.79
CA LEU A 472 11.28 -9.82 -3.86
C LEU A 472 10.56 -10.87 -4.72
N SER A 473 9.89 -11.83 -4.09
CA SER A 473 9.16 -12.89 -4.79
C SER A 473 7.98 -12.34 -5.60
N LEU A 474 7.25 -11.35 -5.07
CA LEU A 474 6.16 -10.65 -5.75
C LEU A 474 6.62 -10.03 -7.07
N MET A 475 7.81 -9.44 -7.09
CA MET A 475 8.41 -8.81 -8.27
C MET A 475 9.19 -9.79 -9.17
N GLY A 476 9.27 -11.07 -8.82
CA GLY A 476 10.10 -12.03 -9.57
C GLY A 476 11.60 -11.81 -9.41
N LEU A 477 12.02 -11.27 -8.27
CA LEU A 477 13.41 -10.99 -7.93
C LEU A 477 14.02 -12.12 -7.10
N THR A 478 15.35 -12.15 -7.06
CA THR A 478 16.10 -13.09 -6.22
C THR A 478 17.38 -12.45 -5.71
N THR A 479 17.87 -12.97 -4.59
CA THR A 479 19.21 -12.65 -4.08
C THR A 479 20.21 -13.67 -4.62
N ALA A 480 21.33 -13.18 -5.16
CA ALA A 480 22.40 -14.03 -5.66
C ALA A 480 23.76 -13.42 -5.35
N SER A 481 24.77 -14.25 -5.15
CA SER A 481 26.16 -13.80 -5.07
C SER A 481 26.70 -13.57 -6.48
N LYS A 482 26.81 -12.32 -6.90
CA LYS A 482 27.31 -11.95 -8.23
C LYS A 482 28.27 -10.78 -8.15
N ARG A 483 29.07 -10.60 -9.20
CA ARG A 483 29.92 -9.44 -9.39
C ARG A 483 29.05 -8.22 -9.66
N ASP A 484 29.29 -7.13 -8.93
CA ASP A 484 28.62 -5.85 -9.17
C ASP A 484 29.25 -5.14 -10.37
N VAL A 485 28.73 -5.41 -11.56
CA VAL A 485 29.28 -4.93 -12.84
C VAL A 485 29.05 -3.44 -13.08
N HIS A 486 28.07 -2.84 -12.40
CA HIS A 486 27.74 -1.42 -12.51
C HIS A 486 28.24 -0.60 -11.31
N GLY A 487 28.86 -1.27 -10.33
CA GLY A 487 29.46 -0.67 -9.13
C GLY A 487 30.98 -0.87 -9.05
N ASP A 488 31.49 -1.27 -7.88
CA ASP A 488 32.93 -1.41 -7.60
C ASP A 488 33.57 -2.69 -8.15
N GLY A 489 32.85 -3.50 -8.93
CA GLY A 489 33.36 -4.72 -9.55
C GLY A 489 33.60 -5.88 -8.57
N ARG A 490 33.20 -5.77 -7.30
CA ARG A 490 33.38 -6.82 -6.29
C ARG A 490 32.20 -7.79 -6.27
N THR A 491 32.46 -9.03 -5.85
CA THR A 491 31.40 -10.03 -5.64
C THR A 491 30.68 -9.73 -4.34
N ARG A 492 29.37 -9.53 -4.41
CA ARG A 492 28.51 -9.29 -3.24
C ARG A 492 27.15 -9.99 -3.42
N GLN A 493 26.43 -10.11 -2.31
CA GLN A 493 25.01 -10.45 -2.32
C GLN A 493 24.23 -9.30 -2.95
N VAL A 494 23.59 -9.56 -4.09
CA VAL A 494 22.85 -8.58 -4.89
C VAL A 494 21.44 -9.07 -5.20
N ILE A 495 20.50 -8.14 -5.24
CA ILE A 495 19.15 -8.34 -5.74
C ILE A 495 19.19 -8.22 -7.27
N CYS A 496 18.55 -9.18 -7.95
CA CYS A 496 18.46 -9.20 -9.41
C CYS A 496 17.14 -9.78 -9.89
N ILE A 497 16.78 -9.46 -11.14
CA ILE A 497 15.59 -9.99 -11.81
C ILE A 497 15.82 -11.46 -12.14
N LYS A 498 14.93 -12.34 -11.64
CA LYS A 498 14.89 -13.77 -11.94
C LYS A 498 13.82 -14.11 -12.98
N ASP A 499 12.66 -13.47 -12.90
CA ASP A 499 11.53 -13.63 -13.82
C ASP A 499 11.19 -12.26 -14.45
N ALA A 500 11.67 -12.04 -15.68
CA ALA A 500 11.48 -10.78 -16.40
C ALA A 500 10.01 -10.46 -16.68
N ARG A 501 9.21 -11.48 -17.03
CA ARG A 501 7.76 -11.31 -17.31
C ARG A 501 6.99 -10.86 -16.08
N ARG A 502 7.46 -11.26 -14.90
CA ARG A 502 6.87 -10.85 -13.63
C ARG A 502 7.30 -9.46 -13.21
N PHE A 503 8.51 -9.05 -13.57
CA PHE A 503 9.03 -7.71 -13.26
C PHE A 503 8.52 -6.62 -14.23
N GLU A 504 8.20 -6.98 -15.47
CA GLU A 504 7.75 -6.06 -16.54
C GLU A 504 6.65 -5.07 -16.12
N PRO A 505 5.55 -5.47 -15.44
CA PRO A 505 4.52 -4.51 -15.00
C PRO A 505 5.05 -3.45 -14.02
N PHE A 506 6.03 -3.79 -13.18
CA PHE A 506 6.64 -2.86 -12.24
C PHE A 506 7.57 -1.87 -12.94
N ALA A 507 8.29 -2.33 -13.97
CA ALA A 507 9.11 -1.47 -14.82
C ALA A 507 8.25 -0.49 -15.62
N ASP A 508 7.13 -0.95 -16.18
CA ASP A 508 6.18 -0.10 -16.92
C ASP A 508 5.61 1.02 -16.06
N GLU A 509 5.17 0.70 -14.85
CA GLU A 509 4.65 1.68 -13.90
C GLU A 509 5.72 2.71 -13.52
N TRP A 510 6.94 2.27 -13.23
CA TRP A 510 8.05 3.17 -12.94
C TRP A 510 8.33 4.12 -14.11
N ARG A 511 8.34 3.62 -15.36
CA ARG A 511 8.57 4.45 -16.55
C ARG A 511 7.50 5.52 -16.75
N LYS A 512 6.24 5.20 -16.46
CA LYS A 512 5.14 6.19 -16.51
C LYS A 512 5.34 7.29 -15.46
N GLN A 513 5.72 6.92 -14.25
CA GLN A 513 6.00 7.85 -13.15
C GLN A 513 7.21 8.75 -13.48
N ASP A 514 8.32 8.18 -13.93
CA ASP A 514 9.53 8.92 -14.33
C ASP A 514 9.24 9.89 -15.51
N ALA A 515 8.43 9.46 -16.49
CA ALA A 515 8.03 10.33 -17.58
C ALA A 515 7.14 11.50 -17.14
N ALA A 516 6.24 11.29 -16.17
CA ALA A 516 5.41 12.34 -15.61
C ALA A 516 6.25 13.37 -14.83
N ASN A 517 7.13 12.90 -13.95
CA ASN A 517 8.03 13.75 -13.17
C ASN A 517 8.94 14.60 -14.07
N ARG A 518 9.48 14.01 -15.16
CA ARG A 518 10.29 14.76 -16.13
C ARG A 518 9.49 15.85 -16.86
N ARG A 519 8.22 15.60 -17.17
CA ARG A 519 7.35 16.61 -17.79
C ARG A 519 7.10 17.78 -16.85
N GLU A 520 6.81 17.50 -15.58
CA GLU A 520 6.65 18.55 -14.57
C GLU A 520 7.92 19.39 -14.43
N GLN A 521 9.09 18.74 -14.40
CA GLN A 521 10.37 19.44 -14.33
C GLN A 521 10.61 20.34 -15.54
N ILE A 522 10.30 19.86 -16.76
CA ILE A 522 10.42 20.67 -17.98
C ILE A 522 9.51 21.89 -17.92
N ILE A 523 8.25 21.72 -17.49
CA ILE A 523 7.29 22.82 -17.35
C ILE A 523 7.79 23.85 -16.33
N GLU A 524 8.34 23.39 -15.20
CA GLU A 524 8.90 24.27 -14.18
C GLU A 524 10.09 25.08 -14.72
N ASP A 525 10.99 24.43 -15.45
CA ASP A 525 12.16 25.05 -16.06
C ASP A 525 11.78 26.07 -17.15
N GLU A 526 10.79 25.73 -17.99
CA GLU A 526 10.22 26.65 -18.99
C GLU A 526 9.58 27.87 -18.34
N THR A 527 8.82 27.68 -17.26
CA THR A 527 8.18 28.78 -16.51
C THR A 527 9.23 29.71 -15.90
N LYS A 528 10.29 29.16 -15.30
CA LYS A 528 11.42 29.96 -14.77
C LYS A 528 12.13 30.73 -15.89
N ALA A 529 12.35 30.11 -17.04
CA ALA A 529 12.97 30.78 -18.19
C ALA A 529 12.11 31.92 -18.74
N GLU A 530 10.80 31.74 -18.83
CA GLU A 530 9.85 32.79 -19.25
C GLU A 530 9.85 33.98 -18.28
N LEU A 531 9.85 33.71 -16.97
CA LEU A 531 9.92 34.74 -15.93
C LEU A 531 11.22 35.55 -16.03
N VAL A 532 12.36 34.90 -16.22
CA VAL A 532 13.66 35.57 -16.45
C VAL A 532 13.58 36.48 -17.68
N GLY A 533 13.00 36.00 -18.79
CA GLY A 533 12.79 36.79 -20.00
C GLY A 533 11.96 38.04 -19.75
N LYS A 534 10.83 37.91 -19.05
CA LYS A 534 9.95 39.05 -18.71
C LYS A 534 10.61 40.02 -17.72
N ALA A 535 11.36 39.54 -16.73
CA ALA A 535 12.09 40.35 -15.77
C ALA A 535 13.17 41.21 -16.44
N ARG A 536 13.93 40.61 -17.38
CA ARG A 536 14.88 41.36 -18.22
C ARG A 536 14.19 42.42 -19.07
N GLY A 537 13.08 42.09 -19.72
CA GLY A 537 12.29 43.06 -20.48
C GLY A 537 11.82 44.24 -19.63
N LEU A 538 11.38 43.96 -18.41
CA LEU A 538 10.87 44.95 -17.46
C LEU A 538 11.97 45.87 -16.87
N LEU A 539 13.18 45.36 -16.66
CA LEU A 539 14.25 46.08 -15.94
C LEU A 539 15.46 46.46 -16.78
N LEU A 540 15.93 45.58 -17.67
CA LEU A 540 17.14 45.80 -18.48
C LEU A 540 16.83 46.41 -19.84
N ASP A 541 15.68 46.09 -20.44
CA ASP A 541 15.29 46.61 -21.76
C ASP A 541 14.37 47.84 -21.68
N ALA A 542 13.84 48.14 -20.50
CA ALA A 542 12.99 49.33 -20.28
C ALA A 542 13.70 50.62 -20.67
N LYS A 543 12.95 51.59 -21.22
CA LYS A 543 13.52 52.93 -21.50
C LYS A 543 13.42 53.80 -20.24
N PRO A 544 14.41 54.67 -19.97
CA PRO A 544 14.28 55.68 -18.92
C PRO A 544 13.03 56.53 -19.12
N LEU A 545 12.33 56.82 -18.02
CA LEU A 545 11.08 57.59 -18.02
C LEU A 545 11.31 59.06 -18.38
N MET A 546 12.50 59.57 -18.07
CA MET A 546 12.97 60.91 -18.38
C MET A 546 14.36 60.79 -19.02
N GLY A 547 14.80 61.77 -19.81
CA GLY A 547 16.16 61.80 -20.37
C GLY A 547 17.27 61.84 -19.31
N LEU A 548 18.50 62.15 -19.71
CA LEU A 548 19.67 62.29 -18.80
C LEU A 548 19.62 63.56 -17.92
N ASP A 549 18.48 64.22 -17.78
CA ASP A 549 18.31 65.44 -16.98
C ASP A 549 18.22 65.10 -15.48
N THR A 550 19.35 65.26 -14.79
CA THR A 550 19.51 65.04 -13.34
C THR A 550 18.44 65.75 -12.50
N THR A 551 18.11 67.00 -12.83
CA THR A 551 17.14 67.80 -12.06
C THR A 551 15.74 67.20 -12.14
N ALA A 552 15.31 66.74 -13.32
CA ALA A 552 14.01 66.11 -13.51
C ALA A 552 13.91 64.74 -12.82
N GLN A 553 14.99 63.96 -12.85
CA GLN A 553 15.06 62.67 -12.18
C GLN A 553 14.92 62.85 -10.65
N ILE A 554 15.63 63.81 -10.06
CA ILE A 554 15.59 64.07 -8.62
C ILE A 554 14.22 64.57 -8.17
N ARG A 555 13.59 65.49 -8.90
CA ARG A 555 12.20 65.92 -8.63
C ARG A 555 11.24 64.74 -8.61
N THR A 556 11.44 63.79 -9.53
CA THR A 556 10.64 62.57 -9.58
C THR A 556 10.85 61.71 -8.34
N VAL A 557 12.09 61.50 -7.90
CA VAL A 557 12.38 60.78 -6.65
C VAL A 557 11.79 61.51 -5.43
N GLN A 558 11.94 62.83 -5.34
CA GLN A 558 11.39 63.67 -4.26
C GLN A 558 9.86 63.60 -4.14
N SER A 559 9.17 63.38 -5.25
CA SER A 559 7.71 63.26 -5.29
C SER A 559 7.17 61.97 -4.65
N ILE A 560 8.03 60.98 -4.38
CA ILE A 560 7.62 59.68 -3.80
C ILE A 560 7.52 59.82 -2.27
N PRO A 561 6.33 59.68 -1.66
CA PRO A 561 6.11 60.04 -0.25
C PRO A 561 6.84 59.17 0.78
N GLU A 562 7.22 57.93 0.46
CA GLU A 562 8.02 57.07 1.34
C GLU A 562 9.53 57.13 1.03
N MET A 563 9.93 57.94 0.04
CA MET A 563 11.32 58.05 -0.38
C MET A 563 12.04 59.14 0.41
N ASP A 564 13.03 58.76 1.19
CA ASP A 564 13.88 59.67 1.95
C ASP A 564 15.35 59.26 1.83
N GLY A 565 16.28 60.07 2.31
CA GLY A 565 17.70 59.79 2.30
C GLY A 565 18.56 61.01 1.97
N TRP A 566 19.72 60.76 1.35
CA TRP A 566 20.76 61.76 1.12
C TRP A 566 21.16 61.84 -0.36
N ILE A 567 21.26 63.07 -0.85
CA ILE A 567 21.96 63.46 -2.06
C ILE A 567 23.39 63.83 -1.66
N LEU A 568 24.35 63.04 -2.13
CA LEU A 568 25.76 63.19 -1.83
C LEU A 568 26.43 64.01 -2.95
N THR A 569 26.92 65.21 -2.64
CA THR A 569 27.54 66.14 -3.61
C THR A 569 29.01 66.43 -3.28
N PRO A 570 29.90 65.43 -3.33
CA PRO A 570 31.32 65.64 -3.07
C PRO A 570 31.98 66.44 -4.20
N ASN A 571 33.05 67.17 -3.86
CA ASN A 571 33.87 67.89 -4.84
C ASN A 571 34.54 66.92 -5.82
N GLU A 572 34.93 67.40 -7.01
CA GLU A 572 35.53 66.57 -8.07
C GLU A 572 36.77 65.76 -7.61
N ASN A 573 37.56 66.32 -6.70
CA ASN A 573 38.75 65.67 -6.14
C ASN A 573 38.45 64.61 -5.06
N GLN A 574 37.19 64.53 -4.60
CA GLN A 574 36.71 63.58 -3.60
C GLN A 574 36.07 62.32 -4.22
N TRP A 575 36.09 62.18 -5.55
CA TRP A 575 35.76 60.94 -6.25
C TRP A 575 37.00 60.04 -6.44
N ASP A 576 36.82 58.72 -6.35
CA ASP A 576 37.87 57.69 -6.39
C ASP A 576 38.20 57.18 -7.82
N GLY A 577 39.50 57.10 -8.13
CA GLY A 577 40.07 56.18 -9.11
C GLY A 577 39.75 56.38 -10.60
N LYS A 578 40.28 55.46 -11.42
CA LYS A 578 40.44 55.47 -12.89
C LYS A 578 39.20 55.85 -13.74
N ASP A 579 37.98 55.72 -13.21
CA ASP A 579 36.70 56.05 -13.86
C ASP A 579 35.81 56.98 -12.99
N GLU A 580 36.31 57.41 -11.83
CA GLU A 580 35.64 58.28 -10.85
C GLU A 580 34.26 57.80 -10.34
N LYS A 581 34.09 56.48 -10.14
CA LYS A 581 32.78 55.85 -9.82
C LYS A 581 32.44 55.78 -8.32
N GLY A 582 33.43 55.94 -7.45
CA GLY A 582 33.25 55.89 -5.99
C GLY A 582 33.48 57.25 -5.35
N ILE A 583 32.82 57.53 -4.23
CA ILE A 583 33.09 58.65 -3.33
C ILE A 583 34.20 58.22 -2.35
N ARG A 584 35.32 58.94 -2.36
CA ARG A 584 36.46 58.73 -1.47
C ARG A 584 36.26 59.41 -0.11
N ALA A 585 35.46 60.48 -0.06
CA ALA A 585 35.14 61.17 1.18
C ALA A 585 34.34 60.26 2.14
N HIS A 586 34.58 60.41 3.44
CA HIS A 586 33.84 59.71 4.48
C HIS A 586 32.47 60.39 4.69
N TRP A 587 31.57 60.19 3.71
CA TRP A 587 30.29 60.91 3.63
C TRP A 587 29.35 60.66 4.80
N GLN A 588 29.51 59.55 5.54
CA GLN A 588 28.66 59.26 6.69
C GLN A 588 28.80 60.28 7.83
N ASP A 589 29.94 60.97 7.91
CA ASP A 589 30.25 61.94 8.97
C ASP A 589 30.49 63.36 8.43
N ASP A 590 30.40 63.57 7.12
CA ASP A 590 30.71 64.83 6.45
C ASP A 590 29.41 65.53 6.02
N GLU A 591 28.87 66.37 6.90
CA GLU A 591 27.66 67.16 6.64
C GLU A 591 27.80 68.09 5.45
N ALA A 592 29.02 68.48 5.05
CA ALA A 592 29.23 69.41 3.93
C ALA A 592 28.92 68.79 2.56
N ILE A 593 28.89 67.46 2.46
CA ILE A 593 28.58 66.75 1.22
C ILE A 593 27.26 66.00 1.26
N CYS A 594 26.59 65.95 2.42
CA CYS A 594 25.34 65.23 2.65
C CYS A 594 24.15 66.19 2.68
N ASN A 595 23.34 66.16 1.62
CA ASN A 595 22.14 66.98 1.53
C ASN A 595 20.88 66.12 1.67
N SER A 596 19.93 66.53 2.51
CA SER A 596 18.66 65.80 2.64
C SER A 596 17.91 65.79 1.30
N LEU A 597 17.52 64.60 0.84
CA LEU A 597 16.80 64.43 -0.42
C LEU A 597 15.54 65.31 -0.48
N ARG A 598 14.82 65.48 0.63
CA ARG A 598 13.52 66.17 0.68
C ARG A 598 13.62 67.69 0.55
N SER A 599 14.66 68.29 1.11
CA SER A 599 14.80 69.74 1.18
C SER A 599 15.81 70.32 0.20
N TYR A 600 16.63 69.47 -0.45
CA TYR A 600 17.63 69.93 -1.39
C TYR A 600 17.01 70.45 -2.69
N ASP A 601 17.45 71.64 -3.13
CA ASP A 601 17.01 72.22 -4.40
C ASP A 601 17.57 71.40 -5.58
N PRO A 602 16.71 70.77 -6.41
CA PRO A 602 17.16 69.96 -7.55
C PRO A 602 17.96 70.75 -8.60
N ALA A 603 17.84 72.07 -8.64
CA ALA A 603 18.64 72.91 -9.54
C ALA A 603 20.10 73.08 -9.08
N GLY A 604 20.39 72.82 -7.80
CA GLY A 604 21.74 72.90 -7.24
C GLY A 604 22.54 71.59 -7.34
N VAL A 605 21.93 70.51 -7.85
CA VAL A 605 22.58 69.19 -7.91
C VAL A 605 23.55 69.16 -9.10
N PRO A 606 24.83 68.79 -8.91
CA PRO A 606 25.76 68.62 -10.02
C PRO A 606 25.34 67.46 -10.93
N ASP A 607 25.87 67.45 -12.16
CA ASP A 607 25.63 66.36 -13.13
C ASP A 607 26.12 64.99 -12.64
N LYS A 608 26.85 64.93 -11.53
CA LYS A 608 27.35 63.70 -10.91
C LYS A 608 27.18 63.76 -9.39
N TYR A 609 26.39 62.84 -8.85
CA TYR A 609 26.10 62.80 -7.42
C TYR A 609 25.90 61.36 -6.91
N GLY A 610 26.04 61.17 -5.61
CA GLY A 610 25.70 59.92 -4.93
C GLY A 610 24.28 59.97 -4.37
N PHE A 611 23.61 58.82 -4.33
CA PHE A 611 22.28 58.67 -3.77
C PHE A 611 22.31 57.58 -2.70
N SER A 612 21.98 57.94 -1.46
CA SER A 612 21.79 57.00 -0.35
C SER A 612 20.34 57.02 0.08
N ALA A 613 19.69 55.86 0.12
CA ALA A 613 18.30 55.75 0.59
C ALA A 613 18.21 55.95 2.11
N GLY A 614 17.01 56.25 2.60
CA GLY A 614 16.72 56.43 4.02
C GLY A 614 16.89 55.15 4.84
N LEU A 615 17.02 55.28 6.16
CA LEU A 615 17.33 54.18 7.08
C LEU A 615 16.43 52.94 6.96
N GLY A 616 15.14 53.12 6.61
CA GLY A 616 14.16 52.03 6.44
C GLY A 616 14.15 51.39 5.04
N LEU A 617 15.01 51.84 4.12
CA LEU A 617 15.03 51.42 2.73
C LEU A 617 16.34 50.71 2.37
N ILE A 618 16.26 49.69 1.52
CA ILE A 618 17.39 48.99 0.94
C ILE A 618 17.38 49.15 -0.57
N ILE A 619 18.55 49.35 -1.17
CA ILE A 619 18.73 49.24 -2.61
C ILE A 619 19.38 47.88 -2.91
N ILE A 620 18.74 47.07 -3.73
CA ILE A 620 19.26 45.83 -4.30
C ILE A 620 19.94 46.18 -5.62
N ASP A 621 21.26 46.04 -5.64
CA ASP A 621 22.11 46.46 -6.74
C ASP A 621 22.45 45.24 -7.61
N CYS A 622 21.77 45.14 -8.75
CA CYS A 622 21.86 44.02 -9.68
C CYS A 622 22.87 44.31 -10.77
N ASP A 623 24.10 43.86 -10.61
CA ASP A 623 25.20 44.08 -11.54
C ASP A 623 25.17 43.09 -12.74
N ALA A 624 25.77 43.54 -13.83
CA ALA A 624 26.12 42.74 -14.99
C ALA A 624 27.42 41.95 -14.73
N PRO A 625 27.57 40.77 -15.35
CA PRO A 625 28.75 39.94 -15.14
C PRO A 625 30.03 40.61 -15.70
N LYS A 626 31.03 40.81 -14.84
CA LYS A 626 32.34 41.43 -15.21
C LYS A 626 33.24 40.51 -16.06
N ASP A 627 33.13 39.20 -15.86
CA ASP A 627 33.77 38.14 -16.68
C ASP A 627 32.91 36.88 -16.62
N LYS A 628 32.68 36.21 -17.76
CA LYS A 628 31.81 35.02 -17.88
C LYS A 628 32.29 33.82 -17.04
N LYS A 629 33.52 33.87 -16.52
CA LYS A 629 34.16 32.77 -15.77
C LYS A 629 33.82 32.74 -14.28
N SER A 630 33.54 33.89 -13.65
CA SER A 630 33.37 33.97 -12.19
C SER A 630 31.90 33.94 -11.79
N TYR A 631 31.06 34.73 -12.47
CA TYR A 631 29.62 34.81 -12.24
C TYR A 631 28.92 34.96 -13.60
N PRO A 632 28.38 33.86 -14.18
CA PRO A 632 27.94 33.87 -15.58
C PRO A 632 26.62 34.61 -15.83
N GLU A 633 25.83 34.90 -14.78
CA GLU A 633 24.47 35.42 -14.88
C GLU A 633 24.35 36.85 -14.35
N HIS A 634 23.43 37.64 -14.89
CA HIS A 634 23.15 38.99 -14.40
C HIS A 634 22.41 38.92 -13.06
N GLY A 635 22.59 39.90 -12.17
CA GLY A 635 21.84 39.96 -10.90
C GLY A 635 20.32 39.86 -11.05
N VAL A 636 19.74 40.38 -12.15
CA VAL A 636 18.29 40.25 -12.44
C VAL A 636 17.88 38.79 -12.68
N ASP A 637 18.74 38.00 -13.33
CA ASP A 637 18.48 36.58 -13.57
C ASP A 637 18.50 35.79 -12.26
N THR A 638 19.42 36.15 -11.37
CA THR A 638 19.50 35.59 -10.02
C THR A 638 18.20 35.86 -9.28
N LEU A 639 17.74 37.11 -9.23
CA LEU A 639 16.50 37.46 -8.53
C LEU A 639 15.29 36.72 -9.12
N ALA A 640 15.15 36.68 -10.45
CA ALA A 640 14.03 36.00 -11.12
C ALA A 640 13.95 34.50 -10.81
N LYS A 641 15.08 33.85 -10.45
CA LYS A 641 15.12 32.43 -10.06
C LYS A 641 14.77 32.17 -8.60
N LEU A 642 14.64 33.21 -7.77
CA LEU A 642 14.30 33.08 -6.35
C LEU A 642 12.79 32.87 -6.11
N GLY A 643 12.01 32.48 -7.12
CA GLY A 643 10.57 32.28 -6.97
C GLY A 643 9.78 33.58 -6.74
N ILE A 644 10.30 34.71 -7.21
CA ILE A 644 9.59 36.00 -7.24
C ILE A 644 8.58 36.05 -8.37
N THR A 645 7.58 36.92 -8.26
CA THR A 645 6.67 37.28 -9.35
C THR A 645 7.18 38.52 -10.10
N LEU A 646 6.58 38.84 -11.26
CA LEU A 646 6.87 40.11 -11.93
C LEU A 646 6.40 41.33 -11.14
N ASP A 647 5.38 41.18 -10.30
CA ASP A 647 4.87 42.28 -9.48
C ASP A 647 5.83 42.61 -8.34
N ASP A 648 6.54 41.61 -7.82
CA ASP A 648 7.62 41.80 -6.82
C ASP A 648 8.78 42.65 -7.35
N LEU A 649 8.99 42.69 -8.67
CA LEU A 649 9.97 43.55 -9.34
C LEU A 649 9.46 44.97 -9.59
N ARG A 650 8.15 45.23 -9.38
CA ARG A 650 7.56 46.56 -9.55
C ARG A 650 7.82 47.43 -8.35
N THR A 651 8.95 48.11 -8.40
CA THR A 651 9.35 49.09 -7.42
C THR A 651 9.98 50.31 -8.09
N LEU A 652 10.48 51.27 -7.31
CA LEU A 652 11.38 52.28 -7.83
C LEU A 652 12.64 51.59 -8.33
N ALA A 653 12.83 51.62 -9.66
CA ALA A 653 13.99 51.05 -10.32
C ALA A 653 14.68 52.10 -11.18
N PHE A 654 16.00 52.14 -11.13
CA PHE A 654 16.80 53.02 -11.97
C PHE A 654 18.01 52.29 -12.53
N ARG A 655 18.39 52.68 -13.75
CA ARG A 655 19.45 52.02 -14.52
C ARG A 655 20.79 52.70 -14.29
N SER A 656 21.81 51.87 -14.09
CA SER A 656 23.20 52.28 -14.09
C SER A 656 23.90 51.80 -15.36
N MET A 657 25.16 52.20 -15.53
CA MET A 657 26.01 51.68 -16.60
C MET A 657 26.25 50.16 -16.49
N HIS A 658 26.18 49.62 -15.28
CA HIS A 658 26.58 48.23 -14.99
C HIS A 658 25.41 47.35 -14.56
N GLY A 659 24.18 47.85 -14.54
CA GLY A 659 23.06 47.08 -14.02
C GLY A 659 21.82 47.91 -13.70
N VAL A 660 21.05 47.43 -12.73
CA VAL A 660 19.82 48.06 -12.25
C VAL A 660 19.79 48.06 -10.73
N HIS A 661 19.29 49.15 -10.17
CA HIS A 661 19.09 49.32 -8.75
C HIS A 661 17.60 49.25 -8.44
N LEU A 662 17.19 48.38 -7.52
CA LEU A 662 15.80 48.19 -7.08
C LEU A 662 15.66 48.64 -5.62
N VAL A 663 14.73 49.54 -5.32
CA VAL A 663 14.54 50.05 -3.95
C VAL A 663 13.41 49.30 -3.25
N TYR A 664 13.60 48.87 -2.00
CA TYR A 664 12.54 48.24 -1.22
C TYR A 664 12.52 48.78 0.21
N ARG A 665 11.36 48.70 0.87
CA ARG A 665 11.28 48.85 2.32
C ARG A 665 11.83 47.59 2.99
N MET A 666 12.66 47.78 4.01
CA MET A 666 13.16 46.67 4.81
C MET A 666 12.10 46.19 5.81
N PRO A 667 12.10 44.90 6.18
CA PRO A 667 11.44 44.43 7.40
C PRO A 667 11.87 45.26 8.62
N ALA A 668 10.95 45.52 9.55
CA ALA A 668 11.21 46.40 10.69
C ALA A 668 12.37 45.91 11.58
N ASP A 669 12.52 44.59 11.70
CA ASP A 669 13.58 43.91 12.46
C ASP A 669 14.94 43.91 11.77
N TRP A 670 15.02 44.37 10.52
CA TRP A 670 16.24 44.52 9.73
C TRP A 670 16.84 45.93 9.80
N ILE A 671 16.02 46.93 10.13
CA ILE A 671 16.44 48.34 10.16
C ILE A 671 17.63 48.50 11.11
N GLY A 672 18.73 49.06 10.60
CA GLY A 672 20.00 49.20 11.33
C GLY A 672 20.89 47.94 11.39
N ARG A 673 20.38 46.75 11.03
CA ARG A 673 21.11 45.47 11.12
C ARG A 673 21.62 44.92 9.81
N VAL A 674 21.11 45.39 8.67
CA VAL A 674 21.65 45.02 7.35
C VAL A 674 23.04 45.62 7.15
N LYS A 675 23.97 44.81 6.63
CA LYS A 675 25.32 45.23 6.25
C LYS A 675 25.38 45.52 4.76
N ALA A 676 26.15 46.55 4.38
CA ALA A 676 26.52 46.75 2.98
C ALA A 676 27.37 45.54 2.53
N SER A 677 26.82 44.75 1.62
CA SER A 677 27.36 43.44 1.25
C SER A 677 27.51 43.37 -0.25
N THR A 678 28.60 42.76 -0.72
CA THR A 678 28.85 42.57 -2.15
C THR A 678 28.87 41.09 -2.48
N HIS A 679 28.39 40.75 -3.68
CA HIS A 679 28.32 39.38 -4.17
C HIS A 679 27.62 38.40 -3.20
N VAL A 680 26.38 38.72 -2.82
CA VAL A 680 25.58 37.87 -1.92
C VAL A 680 25.44 36.48 -2.51
N HIS A 681 25.75 35.44 -1.73
CA HIS A 681 25.86 34.03 -2.18
C HIS A 681 26.76 33.80 -3.41
N GLY A 682 27.75 34.68 -3.66
CA GLY A 682 28.58 34.61 -4.86
C GLY A 682 27.77 34.86 -6.14
N THR A 683 26.88 35.85 -6.11
CA THR A 683 26.09 36.29 -7.29
C THR A 683 26.46 37.71 -7.69
N ASN A 684 25.89 38.25 -8.78
CA ASN A 684 26.05 39.66 -9.15
C ASN A 684 24.97 40.56 -8.50
N VAL A 685 24.64 40.28 -7.23
CA VAL A 685 23.70 41.07 -6.44
C VAL A 685 24.41 41.62 -5.21
N ASP A 686 24.36 42.93 -5.06
CA ASP A 686 24.93 43.71 -3.96
C ASP A 686 23.79 44.32 -3.11
N LEU A 687 24.06 44.50 -1.81
CA LEU A 687 23.14 45.14 -0.87
C LEU A 687 23.66 46.52 -0.50
N ARG A 688 22.83 47.53 -0.74
CA ARG A 688 23.10 48.93 -0.42
C ARG A 688 22.05 49.42 0.59
N PRO A 689 22.19 49.07 1.89
CA PRO A 689 21.28 49.53 2.92
C PRO A 689 21.37 51.03 3.13
N GLY A 690 20.23 51.67 3.37
CA GLY A 690 20.14 53.12 3.57
C GLY A 690 21.02 53.65 4.69
N HIS A 691 21.55 54.85 4.52
CA HIS A 691 22.54 55.54 5.38
C HIS A 691 23.87 54.81 5.58
N LYS A 692 23.99 53.53 5.20
CA LYS A 692 25.22 52.73 5.29
C LYS A 692 25.95 52.60 3.96
N SER A 693 25.24 52.77 2.84
CA SER A 693 25.79 52.68 1.49
C SER A 693 25.11 53.68 0.56
N TYR A 694 25.64 53.82 -0.65
CA TYR A 694 25.11 54.68 -1.69
C TYR A 694 25.29 54.01 -3.05
N VAL A 695 24.55 54.53 -4.03
CA VAL A 695 24.74 54.27 -5.46
C VAL A 695 24.98 55.61 -6.16
N VAL A 696 25.49 55.60 -7.39
CA VAL A 696 25.51 56.84 -8.19
C VAL A 696 24.07 57.18 -8.59
N GLY A 697 23.68 58.44 -8.41
CA GLY A 697 22.30 58.87 -8.54
C GLY A 697 21.76 58.81 -9.98
N PRO A 698 20.44 58.57 -10.15
CA PRO A 698 19.81 58.51 -11.47
C PRO A 698 19.95 59.83 -12.25
N GLY A 699 20.25 59.75 -13.55
CA GLY A 699 20.46 60.93 -14.41
C GLY A 699 21.90 61.44 -14.42
N SER A 700 22.77 60.92 -13.54
CA SER A 700 24.17 61.36 -13.49
C SER A 700 24.88 61.14 -14.83
N HIS A 701 25.60 62.15 -15.30
CA HIS A 701 26.37 62.09 -16.53
C HIS A 701 27.67 62.90 -16.39
N TRP A 702 28.80 62.31 -16.78
CA TRP A 702 30.09 63.00 -16.75
C TRP A 702 31.07 62.36 -17.75
N VAL A 703 32.16 63.07 -18.01
CA VAL A 703 33.31 62.53 -18.75
C VAL A 703 34.41 62.22 -17.73
N SER A 704 34.82 60.95 -17.64
CA SER A 704 35.90 60.55 -16.73
C SER A 704 37.23 61.17 -17.15
N ARG A 705 38.23 61.19 -16.24
CA ARG A 705 39.60 61.65 -16.56
C ARG A 705 40.27 60.95 -17.75
N LYS A 706 39.73 59.80 -18.19
CA LYS A 706 40.21 59.06 -19.38
C LYS A 706 39.46 59.40 -20.67
N GLY A 707 38.51 60.34 -20.63
CA GLY A 707 37.64 60.65 -21.75
C GLY A 707 36.49 59.67 -21.95
N THR A 708 36.24 58.73 -21.02
CA THR A 708 35.10 57.82 -21.10
C THR A 708 33.84 58.56 -20.68
N GLN A 709 32.83 58.58 -21.55
CA GLN A 709 31.51 59.10 -21.19
C GLN A 709 30.81 58.10 -20.26
N CYS A 710 30.49 58.56 -19.05
CA CYS A 710 29.78 57.81 -18.03
C CYS A 710 28.36 58.35 -17.94
N ASN A 711 27.37 57.55 -18.36
CA ASN A 711 25.97 57.94 -18.35
C ASN A 711 25.18 56.96 -17.47
N TYR A 712 24.42 57.50 -16.52
CA TYR A 712 23.46 56.77 -15.69
C TYR A 712 22.06 57.14 -16.19
N PRO A 713 21.42 56.28 -17.01
CA PRO A 713 20.22 56.66 -17.76
C PRO A 713 19.04 57.17 -16.91
N GLY A 714 18.99 56.81 -15.63
CA GLY A 714 18.03 57.33 -14.68
C GLY A 714 16.90 56.34 -14.37
N ILE A 715 15.77 56.86 -13.90
CA ILE A 715 14.61 56.07 -13.47
C ILE A 715 14.00 55.35 -14.67
N ILE A 716 13.82 54.04 -14.54
CA ILE A 716 13.17 53.18 -15.55
C ILE A 716 11.80 52.70 -15.08
N MET A 717 11.52 52.76 -13.77
CA MET A 717 10.25 52.37 -13.20
C MET A 717 9.96 53.13 -11.91
N LEU A 718 8.70 53.53 -11.73
CA LEU A 718 8.20 54.11 -10.49
C LEU A 718 7.49 53.04 -9.64
N PRO A 719 7.41 53.22 -8.32
CA PRO A 719 6.63 52.33 -7.46
C PRO A 719 5.16 52.28 -7.87
N PRO A 720 4.45 51.18 -7.55
CA PRO A 720 3.03 51.01 -7.84
C PRO A 720 2.19 52.03 -7.05
N GLU A 721 1.04 52.39 -7.64
CA GLU A 721 0.03 53.22 -6.97
C GLU A 721 -0.87 52.33 -6.10
N THR A 722 -0.95 52.65 -4.82
CA THR A 722 -1.82 52.01 -3.84
C THR A 722 -2.98 52.93 -3.48
N LEU A 723 -4.19 52.37 -3.41
CA LEU A 723 -5.36 53.06 -2.86
C LEU A 723 -5.18 53.18 -1.35
N ILE A 724 -5.33 54.40 -0.84
CA ILE A 724 -5.40 54.66 0.59
C ILE A 724 -6.88 54.86 0.92
N ASP A 725 -7.46 53.92 1.65
CA ASP A 725 -8.76 54.11 2.28
C ASP A 725 -8.58 55.11 3.43
N SER A 726 -8.82 56.40 3.14
CA SER A 726 -9.13 57.37 4.18
C SER A 726 -10.56 57.13 4.66
N ALA A 727 -10.82 57.37 5.96
CA ALA A 727 -12.17 57.31 6.53
C ALA A 727 -13.17 58.33 5.92
N ASP A 728 -12.69 59.22 5.04
CA ASP A 728 -13.49 60.12 4.20
C ASP A 728 -13.54 59.60 2.75
N GLU A 729 -14.71 59.74 2.11
CA GLU A 729 -15.15 59.14 0.82
C GLU A 729 -14.31 59.47 -0.44
N SER A 730 -13.07 59.98 -0.33
CA SER A 730 -12.16 60.16 -1.46
C SER A 730 -10.97 59.21 -1.38
N SER A 731 -11.03 58.07 -2.08
CA SER A 731 -9.89 57.17 -2.23
C SER A 731 -8.76 57.88 -3.00
N GLN A 732 -7.72 58.30 -2.29
CA GLN A 732 -6.50 58.86 -2.90
C GLN A 732 -5.55 57.74 -3.30
N LYS A 733 -4.98 57.85 -4.50
CA LYS A 733 -3.91 56.95 -4.96
C LYS A 733 -2.56 57.57 -4.66
N GLU A 734 -1.71 56.84 -3.94
CA GLU A 734 -0.36 57.24 -3.59
C GLU A 734 0.65 56.18 -4.06
N ARG A 735 1.81 56.61 -4.57
CA ARG A 735 2.91 55.68 -4.90
C ARG A 735 3.63 55.24 -3.63
N ARG A 736 3.66 53.93 -3.37
CA ARG A 736 4.34 53.37 -2.19
C ARG A 736 5.45 52.41 -2.58
N ILE A 737 6.57 52.48 -1.86
CA ILE A 737 7.68 51.57 -2.08
C ILE A 737 7.27 50.22 -1.48
N PRO A 738 7.26 49.13 -2.26
CA PRO A 738 6.89 47.81 -1.74
C PRO A 738 7.86 47.35 -0.65
N LEU A 739 7.36 46.48 0.23
CA LEU A 739 8.20 45.73 1.15
C LEU A 739 9.11 44.78 0.35
N LEU A 740 10.32 44.51 0.85
CA LEU A 740 11.20 43.52 0.27
C LEU A 740 10.47 42.16 0.14
N PRO A 741 10.41 41.56 -1.06
CA PRO A 741 9.74 40.27 -1.28
C PRO A 741 10.29 39.18 -0.36
N ALA A 742 9.41 38.32 0.16
CA ALA A 742 9.77 37.31 1.16
C ALA A 742 10.89 36.37 0.69
N SER A 743 10.83 35.93 -0.57
CA SER A 743 11.86 35.06 -1.14
C SER A 743 13.23 35.73 -1.26
N ILE A 744 13.27 37.03 -1.60
CA ILE A 744 14.53 37.81 -1.59
C ILE A 744 15.00 37.99 -0.14
N ALA A 745 14.09 38.23 0.80
CA ALA A 745 14.43 38.42 2.20
C ALA A 745 15.02 37.14 2.84
N GLU A 746 14.41 35.98 2.61
CA GLU A 746 14.90 34.68 3.05
C GLU A 746 16.27 34.35 2.43
N TRP A 747 16.42 34.62 1.13
CA TRP A 747 17.68 34.43 0.43
C TRP A 747 18.79 35.30 1.03
N ILE A 748 18.55 36.58 1.29
CA ILE A 748 19.51 37.48 1.96
C ILE A 748 19.82 37.00 3.38
N ALA A 749 18.81 36.61 4.16
CA ALA A 749 18.99 36.20 5.56
C ALA A 749 19.79 34.90 5.70
N SER A 750 19.76 34.03 4.69
CA SER A 750 20.54 32.80 4.66
C SER A 750 22.04 33.02 4.41
N ASP A 751 22.47 34.20 3.91
CA ASP A 751 23.89 34.54 3.81
C ASP A 751 24.37 35.19 5.13
N PRO A 752 25.30 34.55 5.87
CA PRO A 752 25.77 35.06 7.15
C PRO A 752 26.50 36.42 7.06
N LYS A 753 26.86 36.88 5.85
CA LYS A 753 27.51 38.19 5.64
C LYS A 753 26.52 39.36 5.66
N CYS A 754 25.23 39.12 5.43
CA CYS A 754 24.27 40.18 5.13
C CYS A 754 23.62 40.83 6.36
N LEU A 755 23.44 40.09 7.47
CA LEU A 755 22.73 40.58 8.66
C LEU A 755 23.61 40.50 9.92
N GLU A 756 23.56 41.54 10.75
CA GLU A 756 24.13 41.53 12.11
C GLU A 756 23.30 40.66 13.06
N LYS A 757 24.00 39.86 13.88
CA LYS A 757 23.36 39.08 14.96
C LYS A 757 22.79 40.05 16.01
N PRO A 758 21.61 39.81 16.59
CA PRO A 758 21.04 40.70 17.60
C PRO A 758 21.97 40.81 18.81
N SER A 759 22.29 42.03 19.23
CA SER A 759 22.91 42.30 20.53
C SER A 759 21.84 42.26 21.62
N ILE A 760 22.00 41.36 22.60
CA ILE A 760 21.14 41.31 23.79
C ILE A 760 21.46 42.54 24.66
N PRO A 761 20.49 43.37 25.09
CA PRO A 761 20.76 44.52 25.96
C PRO A 761 21.24 44.06 27.35
N GLU A 762 22.40 44.55 27.81
CA GLU A 762 22.86 44.38 29.19
C GLU A 762 21.96 45.18 30.16
N ALA A 763 21.44 44.51 31.19
CA ALA A 763 20.72 45.17 32.30
C ALA A 763 21.69 46.01 33.17
N PRO A 764 21.21 47.07 33.86
CA PRO A 764 22.07 47.95 34.66
C PRO A 764 22.72 47.19 35.82
N ARG A 765 24.05 47.29 35.93
CA ARG A 765 24.82 46.65 37.02
C ARG A 765 24.65 47.39 38.35
N PRO A 766 24.35 46.70 39.46
CA PRO A 766 24.64 47.21 40.80
C PRO A 766 26.15 47.21 41.05
N ALA A 767 26.61 48.15 41.88
CA ALA A 767 28.01 48.37 42.26
C ALA A 767 28.68 47.14 42.90
N PRO A 768 30.02 47.03 42.82
CA PRO A 768 30.74 45.75 42.87
C PRO A 768 30.87 45.22 44.29
N VAL A 769 30.56 43.93 44.44
CA VAL A 769 31.19 43.10 45.46
C VAL A 769 32.12 42.16 44.71
N ASN A 770 33.41 42.35 44.90
CA ASN A 770 34.47 41.54 44.33
C ASN A 770 34.23 40.07 44.64
N HIS A 771 34.05 39.26 43.60
CA HIS A 771 34.67 37.96 43.52
C HIS A 771 35.07 37.69 42.07
N ASP A 772 36.37 37.43 41.93
CA ASP A 772 37.08 37.02 40.74
C ASP A 772 36.51 35.75 40.10
N ASP A 773 36.75 35.67 38.79
CA ASP A 773 36.90 34.47 37.97
C ASP A 773 35.67 33.67 37.49
N GLY A 774 35.17 34.09 36.32
CA GLY A 774 35.24 33.24 35.11
C GLY A 774 34.09 32.28 34.82
N LYS A 775 33.05 32.72 34.08
CA LYS A 775 32.18 31.79 33.34
C LYS A 775 32.80 31.40 32.00
N ARG A 776 33.45 30.24 32.01
CA ARG A 776 33.72 29.43 30.82
C ARG A 776 32.42 28.74 30.34
N ASN A 777 32.51 28.39 29.07
CA ASN A 777 31.60 27.61 28.25
C ASN A 777 31.52 26.16 28.76
N ASP A 778 30.35 25.64 29.14
CA ASP A 778 30.26 24.30 29.74
C ASP A 778 29.42 23.33 28.87
N GLY A 779 30.03 22.84 27.78
CA GLY A 779 29.49 21.78 26.91
C GLY A 779 29.44 20.39 27.56
N TRP A 780 28.64 20.21 28.61
CA TRP A 780 28.67 19.01 29.47
C TRP A 780 27.30 18.42 29.84
N HIS A 781 26.23 18.66 29.07
CA HIS A 781 24.94 17.96 29.25
C HIS A 781 24.91 16.65 28.45
N VAL A 782 24.20 15.64 28.98
CA VAL A 782 23.95 14.38 28.26
C VAL A 782 22.61 14.47 27.54
N ASP A 783 22.63 14.27 26.22
CA ASP A 783 21.39 14.17 25.43
C ASP A 783 20.63 12.90 25.81
N ILE A 784 19.36 13.06 26.18
CA ILE A 784 18.46 11.97 26.53
C ILE A 784 17.60 11.67 25.28
N PRO A 785 17.74 10.49 24.65
CA PRO A 785 16.96 10.16 23.46
C PRO A 785 15.47 9.95 23.82
N PRO A 786 14.55 10.22 22.88
CA PRO A 786 13.12 9.95 23.10
C PRO A 786 12.88 8.45 23.31
N MET A 787 12.18 8.08 24.39
CA MET A 787 11.96 6.69 24.78
C MET A 787 10.50 6.28 24.49
N GLY A 788 10.31 5.27 23.63
CA GLY A 788 8.98 4.77 23.23
C GLY A 788 8.62 3.42 23.86
N PRO A 789 7.34 3.00 23.81
CA PRO A 789 6.87 1.75 24.40
C PRO A 789 7.63 0.53 23.83
N GLY A 790 8.34 -0.20 24.69
CA GLY A 790 9.06 -1.44 24.33
C GLY A 790 10.59 -1.32 24.23
N ALA A 791 11.16 -0.11 24.18
CA ALA A 791 12.63 0.11 24.14
C ALA A 791 13.16 0.92 25.34
N THR A 792 12.28 1.32 26.27
CA THR A 792 12.57 2.24 27.37
C THR A 792 13.65 1.74 28.33
N HIS A 793 13.69 0.44 28.65
CA HIS A 793 14.62 -0.11 29.66
C HIS A 793 16.10 0.06 29.24
N ASP A 794 16.45 -0.38 28.02
CA ASP A 794 17.82 -0.30 27.54
C ASP A 794 18.27 1.16 27.32
N ALA A 795 17.37 2.01 26.79
CA ALA A 795 17.66 3.43 26.60
C ALA A 795 17.87 4.16 27.94
N ALA A 796 17.05 3.88 28.95
CA ALA A 796 17.24 4.40 30.30
C ALA A 796 18.55 3.93 30.92
N ARG A 797 18.90 2.64 30.74
CA ARG A 797 20.14 2.05 31.24
C ARG A 797 21.38 2.68 30.62
N ASP A 798 21.41 2.79 29.31
CA ASP A 798 22.60 3.29 28.61
C ASP A 798 22.79 4.79 28.86
N THR A 799 21.69 5.54 28.97
CA THR A 799 21.73 6.97 29.31
C THR A 799 22.17 7.20 30.75
N ALA A 800 21.66 6.42 31.72
CA ALA A 800 22.10 6.47 33.12
C ALA A 800 23.59 6.14 33.25
N MET A 801 24.09 5.09 32.55
CA MET A 801 25.51 4.75 32.52
C MET A 801 26.37 5.87 31.94
N LYS A 802 25.88 6.57 30.91
CA LYS A 802 26.58 7.70 30.29
C LYS A 802 26.65 8.91 31.23
N ILE A 803 25.55 9.26 31.89
CA ILE A 803 25.51 10.33 32.91
C ILE A 803 26.45 10.00 34.06
N ALA A 804 26.36 8.79 34.63
CA ALA A 804 27.20 8.36 35.74
C ALA A 804 28.69 8.31 35.36
N GLY A 805 29.01 7.82 34.16
CA GLY A 805 30.39 7.75 33.65
C GLY A 805 31.01 9.12 33.39
N ILE A 806 30.24 10.08 32.85
CA ILE A 806 30.69 11.47 32.68
C ILE A 806 30.84 12.14 34.05
N ALA A 807 29.88 11.95 34.96
CA ALA A 807 29.95 12.48 36.32
C ALA A 807 31.21 12.01 37.06
N ALA A 808 31.55 10.71 36.96
CA ALA A 808 32.76 10.16 37.55
C ALA A 808 34.03 10.67 36.85
N LYS A 809 34.04 10.72 35.51
CA LYS A 809 35.21 11.18 34.72
C LYS A 809 35.56 12.65 34.97
N TYR A 810 34.56 13.50 35.20
CA TYR A 810 34.73 14.94 35.39
C TYR A 810 34.45 15.40 36.83
N ASN A 811 34.40 14.46 37.77
CA ASN A 811 34.27 14.70 39.20
C ASN A 811 33.12 15.65 39.57
N TRP A 812 31.94 15.41 38.97
CA TRP A 812 30.74 16.22 39.24
C TRP A 812 30.34 16.12 40.71
N SER A 813 29.80 17.22 41.26
CA SER A 813 29.16 17.18 42.57
C SER A 813 27.95 16.25 42.56
N ASP A 814 27.66 15.61 43.69
CA ASP A 814 26.49 14.73 43.82
C ASP A 814 25.20 15.46 43.42
N ALA A 815 25.04 16.72 43.85
CA ALA A 815 23.89 17.55 43.47
C ALA A 815 23.75 17.73 41.94
N ARG A 816 24.86 17.85 41.20
CA ARG A 816 24.84 17.99 39.74
C ARG A 816 24.53 16.66 39.05
N ARG A 817 25.13 15.56 39.51
CA ARG A 817 24.85 14.22 39.00
C ARG A 817 23.37 13.87 39.21
N ASP A 818 22.85 14.17 40.39
CA ASP A 818 21.47 13.82 40.76
C ASP A 818 20.47 14.68 39.97
N ALA A 819 20.75 15.96 39.73
CA ALA A 819 19.93 16.81 38.85
C ALA A 819 19.86 16.27 37.40
N GLU A 820 20.96 15.70 36.89
CA GLU A 820 20.97 15.07 35.57
C GLU A 820 20.24 13.72 35.54
N MET A 821 20.31 12.96 36.63
CA MET A 821 19.50 11.74 36.80
C MET A 821 18.01 12.06 36.92
N ASP A 822 17.64 13.19 37.52
CA ASP A 822 16.25 13.65 37.58
C ASP A 822 15.71 14.02 36.19
N ARG A 823 16.53 14.60 35.31
CA ARG A 823 16.13 14.80 33.90
C ARG A 823 15.85 13.48 33.20
N LEU A 824 16.63 12.44 33.48
CA LEU A 824 16.38 11.11 32.95
C LEU A 824 15.07 10.52 33.50
N ARG A 825 14.81 10.63 34.81
CA ARG A 825 13.54 10.20 35.43
C ARG A 825 12.33 10.85 34.78
N ALA A 826 12.42 12.16 34.52
CA ALA A 826 11.35 12.92 33.87
C ALA A 826 11.13 12.54 32.40
N ALA A 827 12.17 12.05 31.71
CA ALA A 827 12.11 11.65 30.30
C ALA A 827 11.62 10.20 30.09
N VAL A 828 11.61 9.37 31.14
CA VAL A 828 11.09 8.00 31.07
C VAL A 828 9.55 8.04 31.05
N PRO A 829 8.88 7.41 30.06
CA PRO A 829 7.42 7.37 29.99
C PRO A 829 6.77 6.77 31.24
N ALA A 830 5.62 7.32 31.66
CA ALA A 830 4.87 6.87 32.83
C ALA A 830 4.41 5.40 32.78
N SER A 831 4.41 4.78 31.59
CA SER A 831 4.10 3.36 31.40
C SER A 831 5.25 2.40 31.76
N HIS A 832 6.45 2.91 32.05
CA HIS A 832 7.61 2.12 32.49
C HIS A 832 7.63 1.98 34.01
N ASP A 833 8.05 0.82 34.53
CA ASP A 833 8.10 0.56 35.97
C ASP A 833 9.08 1.55 36.66
N PRO A 834 8.58 2.43 37.57
CA PRO A 834 9.44 3.38 38.27
C PRO A 834 10.50 2.71 39.15
N GLN A 835 10.21 1.52 39.70
CA GLN A 835 11.16 0.78 40.52
C GLN A 835 12.34 0.28 39.67
N ASP A 836 12.08 -0.06 38.42
CA ASP A 836 13.11 -0.52 37.49
C ASP A 836 14.00 0.65 37.01
N THR A 837 13.41 1.82 36.78
CA THR A 837 14.16 3.07 36.52
C THR A 837 15.14 3.40 37.65
N GLU A 838 14.71 3.30 38.91
CA GLU A 838 15.58 3.53 40.07
C GLU A 838 16.68 2.47 40.22
N ARG A 839 16.39 1.20 39.93
CA ARG A 839 17.39 0.13 39.92
C ARG A 839 18.47 0.39 38.88
N VAL A 840 18.08 0.86 37.70
CA VAL A 840 18.99 1.19 36.61
C VAL A 840 19.90 2.37 36.97
N ILE A 841 19.34 3.46 37.51
CA ILE A 841 20.11 4.64 37.96
C ILE A 841 21.08 4.24 39.10
N SER A 842 20.58 3.52 40.10
CA SER A 842 21.40 3.06 41.23
C SER A 842 22.54 2.13 40.77
N SER A 843 22.25 1.22 39.82
CA SER A 843 23.25 0.33 39.23
C SER A 843 24.33 1.11 38.48
N ALA A 844 23.95 2.16 37.74
CA ALA A 844 24.87 3.00 36.99
C ALA A 844 25.80 3.82 37.92
N ILE A 845 25.25 4.43 38.96
CA ILE A 845 26.02 5.20 39.96
C ILE A 845 27.01 4.27 40.67
N ARG A 846 26.57 3.07 41.07
CA ARG A 846 27.43 2.07 41.72
C ARG A 846 28.59 1.65 40.82
N LYS A 847 28.29 1.29 39.56
CA LYS A 847 29.29 0.90 38.56
C LYS A 847 30.29 2.01 38.25
N ALA A 848 29.86 3.27 38.21
CA ALA A 848 30.73 4.41 37.96
C ALA A 848 31.62 4.77 39.17
N SER A 849 31.15 4.49 40.39
CA SER A 849 31.87 4.76 41.65
C SER A 849 32.93 3.70 41.99
N GLY A 850 33.09 2.66 41.18
CA GLY A 850 34.11 1.62 41.35
C GLY A 850 33.95 0.75 42.61
N ARG A 851 32.73 0.65 43.18
CA ARG A 851 32.39 -0.23 44.31
C ARG A 851 31.36 -1.28 43.93
#